data_AF-A0A7V3ELZ9-F1
#
_entry.id   AF-A0A7V3ELZ9-F1
#
_cell.length_a   1.000
_cell.length_b   1.000
_cell.length_c   1.000
_cell.angle_alpha   90.00
_cell.angle_beta   90.00
_cell.angle_gamma   90.00
#
_symmetry.space_group_name_H-M   'P 1'
#
loop_
_entity.id
_entity.type
_entity.pdbx_description
1 polymer ?
#
loop_
_entity_poly.entity_id
_entity_poly.type
_entity_poly.pdbx_seq_one_letter_code
_entity_poly.pdbx_strand_id
1 'polypeptide(L)'
;MGWHRRDGTGTRGRNTSKAKYKGQLISRLPDVGDGRQRVTQSAYYRNGQAKTVTDAKGQIVESSYDRADRVVQTRHQHADGSLEEIRTFAYNKVGKPTRVTDLNGATEYVYDELYRVVEERRQPGTADVPPAPSPYSVQSRYDANGNRTKCIYPDTAGIAGTGRVLVSFYDRLNRLTRMEDHGPQASLPAPAVTQYSYDANGNRLSLSLPNGVVDRYEYDSLNRVTAHSSRKGEALIYDCEYRYDLVGNRLRIDETLADADLPGNPKVRHLRYAYDQQYRLVLETWAAGNIRPPRPRPDGADGRGPDAPSGVDAETRSYTFDRAGNRLTMVVERPGATETIRYRYDDLNRLLSSRRVSTDSAAPPEETGYSHDINGNRQTKTVGGVTAHYTWDVNDRLVAVDRNGRQVFAASYDYRTRRLSKSERQEDGSLKTTVFRYDQGDSFQEFEGEAKKVEFVRGSGMGGGIGSILYSERAQIDGGVEYFHFNAVGHTVATSNASGTVQSSNLYEAYGGIVLSTGSSENNRLANTKERDFSIGLDNHGFRYFDPEVGRYVNPDPLGYKDGPNTYLFTNNNPINHVDPLGLETRRHHLLALDRDTGALRKEFERALKGSQLGIHDFCVDIEKGAHDALHGNRGGEWLKEWREFMFDKNGKSLNRGEADVYKKLHQMANANGIDLSKMINYNTGAATFEKYAGRLKEIGWRAVSSGKYAQYLRKAGKAGKFLGAAGTLYTAGRWILGPNEAFAEEMDLPAGTKIEDTWDSIKRGEFGLQWSKGSDVGAVTIGGTRYEVGGKYPLYRSKKEGEDTKLEWFDKPSELTAIRMSEKPGEFELWFGNLKMPISTSDVLVDTPQEKRVGTSFNQGGEQ
;
A
#
# COMPACT_ATOMS: atom_id res chain seq x y z
N MET A 1 26.35 -1.25 -2.12
CA MET A 1 27.66 -1.95 -2.15
C MET A 1 28.27 -1.78 -3.53
N GLY A 2 29.59 -1.92 -3.70
CA GLY A 2 30.22 -1.89 -5.03
C GLY A 2 30.47 -3.33 -5.51
N TRP A 3 29.91 -3.70 -6.66
CA TRP A 3 30.08 -5.04 -7.24
C TRP A 3 31.29 -5.06 -8.19
N HIS A 4 32.23 -5.97 -7.95
CA HIS A 4 33.32 -6.27 -8.87
C HIS A 4 33.17 -7.72 -9.34
N ARG A 5 32.96 -7.95 -10.65
CA ARG A 5 33.36 -9.21 -11.30
C ARG A 5 34.89 -9.26 -11.35
N ARG A 6 35.47 -10.45 -11.20
CA ARG A 6 36.82 -10.71 -11.72
C ARG A 6 36.69 -11.13 -13.18
N ASP A 7 37.36 -10.40 -14.05
CA ASP A 7 37.81 -10.86 -15.36
C ASP A 7 38.98 -11.87 -15.19
N GLY A 8 39.10 -12.81 -16.13
CA GLY A 8 40.12 -13.88 -16.08
C GLY A 8 41.56 -13.41 -16.38
N THR A 9 41.74 -12.12 -16.61
CA THR A 9 42.96 -11.44 -17.08
C THR A 9 43.80 -10.82 -15.95
N GLY A 10 43.31 -10.83 -14.71
CA GLY A 10 44.02 -10.32 -13.52
C GLY A 10 44.06 -8.79 -13.37
N THR A 11 43.64 -8.04 -14.39
CA THR A 11 43.51 -6.58 -14.39
C THR A 11 42.32 -6.09 -13.56
N ARG A 12 42.55 -5.63 -12.33
CA ARG A 12 41.49 -5.13 -11.43
C ARG A 12 40.74 -3.89 -11.98
N GLY A 13 39.69 -4.11 -12.77
CA GLY A 13 38.81 -3.07 -13.31
C GLY A 13 38.09 -2.25 -12.22
N ARG A 14 38.57 -1.04 -11.93
CA ARG A 14 37.96 -0.07 -11.00
C ARG A 14 36.83 0.75 -11.65
N ASN A 15 35.83 0.10 -12.25
CA ASN A 15 34.75 0.79 -12.99
C ASN A 15 33.60 1.37 -12.14
N THR A 16 33.83 1.66 -10.85
CA THR A 16 32.93 2.51 -10.03
C THR A 16 33.72 3.58 -9.27
N SER A 17 34.58 4.30 -9.99
CA SER A 17 35.37 5.42 -9.46
C SER A 17 34.49 6.63 -9.12
N LYS A 18 33.92 6.66 -7.91
CA LYS A 18 33.30 7.86 -7.29
C LYS A 18 34.36 8.92 -6.98
N ALA A 19 34.94 9.51 -8.01
CA ALA A 19 35.91 10.59 -7.92
C ALA A 19 35.20 11.90 -7.52
N LYS A 20 35.07 12.16 -6.21
CA LYS A 20 34.74 13.49 -5.71
C LYS A 20 35.94 14.42 -5.98
N TYR A 21 35.85 15.22 -7.03
CA TYR A 21 36.87 16.23 -7.34
C TYR A 21 36.19 17.60 -7.50
N LYS A 22 36.66 18.61 -6.75
CA LYS A 22 36.22 20.02 -6.84
C LYS A 22 34.70 20.26 -6.85
N GLY A 23 33.91 19.44 -6.13
CA GLY A 23 32.45 19.57 -6.06
C GLY A 23 31.69 18.89 -7.20
N GLN A 24 32.34 18.10 -8.05
CA GLN A 24 31.70 17.21 -9.02
C GLN A 24 31.73 15.75 -8.54
N LEU A 25 30.72 15.00 -8.96
CA LEU A 25 30.67 13.54 -8.96
C LEU A 25 30.55 13.08 -10.41
N ILE A 26 31.29 12.03 -10.77
CA ILE A 26 31.10 11.32 -12.03
C ILE A 26 30.69 9.89 -11.70
N SER A 27 29.57 9.45 -12.26
CA SER A 27 29.14 8.06 -12.30
C SER A 27 29.45 7.50 -13.69
N ARG A 28 29.85 6.24 -13.77
CA ARG A 28 30.01 5.51 -15.03
C ARG A 28 29.35 4.15 -14.89
N LEU A 29 28.53 3.78 -15.87
CA LEU A 29 28.06 2.41 -16.01
C LEU A 29 29.12 1.58 -16.77
N PRO A 30 29.08 0.24 -16.65
CA PRO A 30 29.85 -0.66 -17.51
C PRO A 30 29.73 -0.32 -19.01
N ASP A 31 30.82 -0.54 -19.73
CA ASP A 31 30.80 -0.65 -21.19
C ASP A 31 30.15 -2.01 -21.56
N VAL A 32 29.33 -2.00 -22.61
CA VAL A 32 28.64 -3.19 -23.14
C VAL A 32 29.11 -3.56 -24.55
N GLY A 33 30.19 -2.92 -25.03
CA GLY A 33 30.75 -3.17 -26.37
C GLY A 33 30.04 -2.40 -27.50
N ASP A 34 29.11 -1.50 -27.20
CA ASP A 34 28.44 -0.64 -28.19
C ASP A 34 29.18 0.68 -28.46
N GLY A 35 30.38 0.85 -27.90
CA GLY A 35 31.25 2.02 -28.10
C GLY A 35 30.78 3.30 -27.38
N ARG A 36 29.69 3.24 -26.60
CA ARG A 36 29.05 4.42 -25.98
C ARG A 36 29.42 4.54 -24.50
N GLN A 37 30.17 5.58 -24.13
CA GLN A 37 30.48 5.85 -22.72
C GLN A 37 29.26 6.38 -21.97
N ARG A 38 28.73 5.58 -21.05
CA ARG A 38 27.60 5.93 -20.18
C ARG A 38 28.08 6.68 -18.96
N VAL A 39 28.07 8.02 -19.02
CA VAL A 39 28.64 8.88 -17.99
C VAL A 39 27.61 9.87 -17.48
N THR A 40 27.11 9.68 -16.25
CA THR A 40 26.33 10.70 -15.55
C THR A 40 27.29 11.62 -14.80
N GLN A 41 27.20 12.93 -15.01
CA GLN A 41 27.97 13.94 -14.27
C GLN A 41 27.04 14.73 -13.36
N SER A 42 27.51 15.10 -12.18
CA SER A 42 26.71 15.92 -11.26
C SER A 42 27.61 16.95 -10.58
N ALA A 43 27.28 18.23 -10.72
CA ALA A 43 27.93 19.31 -9.98
C ALA A 43 27.11 19.66 -8.74
N TYR A 44 27.78 20.03 -7.64
CA TYR A 44 27.13 20.33 -6.36
C TYR A 44 27.50 21.73 -5.84
N TYR A 45 26.56 22.36 -5.15
CA TYR A 45 26.83 23.51 -4.29
C TYR A 45 27.65 23.08 -3.05
N ARG A 46 28.26 24.04 -2.34
CA ARG A 46 29.18 23.77 -1.21
C ARG A 46 28.50 23.04 -0.02
N ASN A 47 27.19 23.19 0.14
CA ASN A 47 26.37 22.47 1.12
C ASN A 47 26.01 21.02 0.70
N GLY A 48 26.31 20.62 -0.53
CA GLY A 48 26.04 19.27 -1.05
C GLY A 48 24.72 19.10 -1.82
N GLN A 49 23.97 20.19 -2.07
CA GLN A 49 22.86 20.19 -3.02
C GLN A 49 23.35 19.98 -4.46
N ALA A 50 22.59 19.24 -5.28
CA ALA A 50 22.90 19.06 -6.69
C ALA A 50 22.61 20.36 -7.46
N LYS A 51 23.63 21.01 -8.00
CA LYS A 51 23.47 22.18 -8.87
C LYS A 51 23.03 21.75 -10.27
N THR A 52 23.72 20.78 -10.85
CA THR A 52 23.40 20.22 -12.16
C THR A 52 23.53 18.70 -12.13
N VAL A 53 22.72 18.03 -12.94
CA VAL A 53 22.91 16.65 -13.35
C VAL A 53 22.91 16.61 -14.86
N THR A 54 23.99 16.12 -15.46
CA THR A 54 24.08 15.80 -16.88
C THR A 54 23.99 14.28 -17.01
N ASP A 55 23.05 13.78 -17.79
CA ASP A 55 22.84 12.35 -18.00
C ASP A 55 23.84 11.74 -19.01
N ALA A 56 23.59 10.50 -19.45
CA ALA A 56 24.43 9.86 -20.45
C ALA A 56 24.13 10.31 -21.90
N LYS A 57 22.95 10.86 -22.19
CA LYS A 57 22.59 11.49 -23.47
C LYS A 57 23.27 12.86 -23.65
N GLY A 58 23.67 13.51 -22.55
CA GLY A 58 24.10 14.91 -22.50
C GLY A 58 23.00 15.89 -22.14
N GLN A 59 21.79 15.41 -21.83
CA GLN A 59 20.66 16.20 -21.32
C GLN A 59 21.00 16.72 -19.91
N ILE A 60 20.51 17.91 -19.57
CA ILE A 60 20.89 18.62 -18.34
C ILE A 60 19.66 19.00 -17.52
N VAL A 61 19.67 18.63 -16.23
CA VAL A 61 18.77 19.17 -15.21
C VAL A 61 19.56 20.07 -14.27
N GLU A 62 19.34 21.38 -14.35
CA GLU A 62 19.86 22.36 -13.38
C GLU A 62 18.84 22.59 -12.25
N SER A 63 19.30 22.79 -11.02
CA SER A 63 18.45 23.01 -9.84
C SER A 63 18.89 24.24 -9.04
N SER A 64 17.92 25.09 -8.67
CA SER A 64 18.12 26.28 -7.83
C SER A 64 17.35 26.15 -6.51
N TYR A 65 17.92 26.69 -5.43
CA TYR A 65 17.44 26.47 -4.06
C TYR A 65 17.18 27.79 -3.30
N ASP A 66 16.26 27.75 -2.33
CA ASP A 66 16.06 28.85 -1.37
C ASP A 66 16.98 28.76 -0.14
N ARG A 67 16.87 29.76 0.75
CA ARG A 67 17.61 29.82 2.04
C ARG A 67 17.20 28.76 3.07
N ALA A 68 16.16 27.96 2.79
CA ALA A 68 15.76 26.81 3.60
C ALA A 68 16.16 25.47 2.93
N ASP A 69 17.08 25.54 1.97
CA ASP A 69 17.62 24.41 1.21
C ASP A 69 16.59 23.64 0.33
N ARG A 70 15.47 24.28 -0.03
CA ARG A 70 14.38 23.72 -0.85
C ARG A 70 14.51 24.11 -2.33
N VAL A 71 14.20 23.21 -3.26
CA VAL A 71 14.29 23.45 -4.72
C VAL A 71 13.20 24.43 -5.16
N VAL A 72 13.55 25.64 -5.57
CA VAL A 72 12.59 26.65 -6.09
C VAL A 72 12.42 26.61 -7.60
N GLN A 73 13.41 26.09 -8.33
CA GLN A 73 13.35 25.93 -9.78
C GLN A 73 14.18 24.74 -10.23
N THR A 74 13.69 23.98 -11.21
CA THR A 74 14.54 23.16 -12.08
C THR A 74 14.40 23.58 -13.54
N ARG A 75 15.52 23.55 -14.27
CA ARG A 75 15.60 23.82 -15.72
C ARG A 75 16.05 22.53 -16.38
N HIS A 76 15.31 22.08 -17.39
CA HIS A 76 15.58 20.81 -18.07
C HIS A 76 15.88 21.06 -19.54
N GLN A 77 16.99 20.54 -20.04
CA GLN A 77 17.52 20.84 -21.37
C GLN A 77 17.92 19.58 -22.12
N HIS A 78 17.68 19.58 -23.43
CA HIS A 78 18.18 18.55 -24.34
C HIS A 78 19.70 18.68 -24.54
N ALA A 79 20.33 17.67 -25.17
CA ALA A 79 21.79 17.59 -25.30
C ALA A 79 22.42 18.63 -26.25
N ASP A 80 21.61 19.32 -27.05
CA ASP A 80 22.01 20.48 -27.86
C ASP A 80 21.93 21.82 -27.09
N GLY A 81 21.48 21.77 -25.82
CA GLY A 81 21.25 22.94 -24.96
C GLY A 81 19.87 23.59 -25.11
N SER A 82 19.01 23.09 -26.01
CA SER A 82 17.63 23.58 -26.12
C SER A 82 16.81 23.25 -24.86
N LEU A 83 15.81 24.07 -24.56
CA LEU A 83 15.04 24.04 -23.32
C LEU A 83 13.77 23.20 -23.50
N GLU A 84 13.61 22.12 -22.72
CA GLU A 84 12.36 21.35 -22.68
C GLU A 84 11.36 22.01 -21.72
N GLU A 85 11.76 22.22 -20.45
CA GLU A 85 10.92 22.92 -19.48
C GLU A 85 11.68 23.71 -18.41
N ILE A 86 10.99 24.70 -17.82
CA ILE A 86 11.35 25.30 -16.53
C ILE A 86 10.22 24.98 -15.55
N ARG A 87 10.55 24.22 -14.51
CA ARG A 87 9.64 23.86 -13.43
C ARG A 87 9.90 24.77 -12.23
N THR A 88 8.86 25.35 -11.62
CA THR A 88 8.99 26.25 -10.46
C THR A 88 8.15 25.79 -9.27
N PHE A 89 8.64 26.03 -8.06
CA PHE A 89 8.03 25.57 -6.82
C PHE A 89 7.87 26.72 -5.81
N ALA A 90 6.65 26.88 -5.29
CA ALA A 90 6.35 27.72 -4.13
C ALA A 90 6.05 26.82 -2.91
N TYR A 91 6.38 27.29 -1.71
CA TYR A 91 6.28 26.50 -0.47
C TYR A 91 5.59 27.27 0.65
N ASN A 92 4.89 26.55 1.53
CA ASN A 92 4.45 27.09 2.82
C ASN A 92 5.61 27.21 3.83
N LYS A 93 5.30 27.73 5.04
CA LYS A 93 6.27 27.93 6.13
C LYS A 93 6.96 26.64 6.62
N VAL A 94 6.37 25.45 6.39
CA VAL A 94 6.94 24.15 6.78
C VAL A 94 7.52 23.35 5.60
N GLY A 95 7.64 23.94 4.41
CA GLY A 95 8.28 23.29 3.25
C GLY A 95 7.41 22.30 2.48
N LYS A 96 6.08 22.31 2.66
CA LYS A 96 5.16 21.64 1.72
C LYS A 96 4.94 22.52 0.48
N PRO A 97 4.95 21.98 -0.76
CA PRO A 97 4.73 22.79 -1.96
C PRO A 97 3.29 23.31 -2.02
N THR A 98 3.09 24.63 -2.11
CA THR A 98 1.76 25.24 -2.29
C THR A 98 1.40 25.45 -3.76
N ARG A 99 2.40 25.54 -4.63
CA ARG A 99 2.23 25.56 -6.09
C ARG A 99 3.45 24.96 -6.76
N VAL A 100 3.23 24.18 -7.81
CA VAL A 100 4.26 23.75 -8.75
C VAL A 100 3.79 24.08 -10.16
N THR A 101 4.63 24.75 -10.94
CA THR A 101 4.37 25.02 -12.37
C THR A 101 5.33 24.17 -13.20
N ASP A 102 4.81 23.51 -14.22
CA ASP A 102 5.50 22.67 -15.21
C ASP A 102 5.09 23.09 -16.64
N LEU A 103 5.67 22.49 -17.70
CA LEU A 103 5.34 22.92 -19.08
C LEU A 103 3.86 22.78 -19.45
N ASN A 104 3.14 21.88 -18.76
CA ASN A 104 1.73 21.56 -19.03
C ASN A 104 0.77 22.35 -18.11
N GLY A 105 1.24 23.33 -17.34
CA GLY A 105 0.42 24.17 -16.44
C GLY A 105 0.88 24.17 -14.98
N ALA A 106 -0.06 24.39 -14.05
CA ALA A 106 0.27 24.52 -12.63
C ALA A 106 -0.64 23.67 -11.72
N THR A 107 -0.05 23.01 -10.73
CA THR A 107 -0.78 22.32 -9.66
C THR A 107 -0.60 23.08 -8.35
N GLU A 108 -1.70 23.42 -7.68
CA GLU A 108 -1.77 24.17 -6.43
C GLU A 108 -2.33 23.29 -5.30
N TYR A 109 -1.86 23.52 -4.08
CA TYR A 109 -2.21 22.72 -2.90
C TYR A 109 -2.60 23.60 -1.72
N VAL A 110 -3.81 23.37 -1.19
CA VAL A 110 -4.27 23.91 0.08
C VAL A 110 -4.12 22.84 1.16
N TYR A 111 -3.64 23.25 2.34
CA TYR A 111 -3.33 22.38 3.46
C TYR A 111 -4.17 22.72 4.70
N ASP A 112 -4.51 21.70 5.49
CA ASP A 112 -4.97 21.92 6.87
C ASP A 112 -3.79 22.16 7.84
N GLU A 113 -4.11 22.38 9.12
CA GLU A 113 -3.13 22.64 10.19
C GLU A 113 -2.18 21.46 10.47
N LEU A 114 -2.59 20.24 10.08
CA LEU A 114 -1.77 19.02 10.13
C LEU A 114 -1.01 18.76 8.82
N TYR A 115 -1.07 19.70 7.88
CA TYR A 115 -0.40 19.70 6.58
C TYR A 115 -0.80 18.54 5.65
N ARG A 116 -2.08 18.16 5.71
CA ARG A 116 -2.77 17.23 4.78
C ARG A 116 -3.47 18.03 3.68
N VAL A 117 -3.59 17.45 2.48
CA VAL A 117 -4.09 18.17 1.27
C VAL A 117 -5.62 18.24 1.28
N VAL A 118 -6.16 19.41 1.64
CA VAL A 118 -7.61 19.68 1.62
C VAL A 118 -8.12 20.21 0.29
N GLU A 119 -7.25 20.71 -0.58
CA GLU A 119 -7.54 20.93 -2.01
C GLU A 119 -6.29 20.65 -2.84
N GLU A 120 -6.42 19.83 -3.89
CA GLU A 120 -5.48 19.79 -5.02
C GLU A 120 -6.18 20.40 -6.24
N ARG A 121 -5.60 21.46 -6.81
CA ARG A 121 -6.15 22.21 -7.95
C ARG A 121 -5.18 22.18 -9.13
N ARG A 122 -5.65 21.84 -10.32
CA ARG A 122 -4.85 21.92 -11.57
C ARG A 122 -5.38 23.03 -12.47
N GLN A 123 -4.48 23.89 -12.89
CA GLN A 123 -4.63 24.84 -13.98
C GLN A 123 -3.90 24.28 -15.23
N PRO A 124 -4.50 24.32 -16.43
CA PRO A 124 -3.81 24.00 -17.67
C PRO A 124 -2.72 25.05 -17.99
N GLY A 125 -1.79 24.69 -18.87
CA GLY A 125 -0.79 25.63 -19.40
C GLY A 125 -1.39 26.60 -20.42
N THR A 126 -0.63 27.65 -20.76
CA THR A 126 -0.99 28.65 -21.78
C THR A 126 -0.38 28.35 -23.16
N ALA A 127 0.13 27.14 -23.36
CA ALA A 127 0.81 26.71 -24.59
C ALA A 127 -0.10 25.78 -25.42
N ASP A 128 0.21 25.68 -26.72
CA ASP A 128 -0.54 24.88 -27.71
C ASP A 128 -0.36 23.36 -27.55
N VAL A 129 -0.71 22.82 -26.37
CA VAL A 129 -0.80 21.38 -26.08
C VAL A 129 -2.27 21.00 -25.85
N PRO A 130 -3.14 21.06 -26.87
CA PRO A 130 -4.53 20.65 -26.73
C PRO A 130 -4.67 19.11 -26.78
N PRO A 131 -5.67 18.54 -26.08
CA PRO A 131 -6.52 19.17 -25.08
C PRO A 131 -5.87 19.05 -23.69
N ALA A 132 -5.47 20.17 -23.10
CA ALA A 132 -5.34 20.25 -21.65
C ALA A 132 -6.76 20.31 -21.04
N PRO A 133 -7.03 19.65 -19.90
CA PRO A 133 -8.38 19.62 -19.35
C PRO A 133 -8.77 20.99 -18.81
N SER A 134 -10.06 21.34 -18.88
CA SER A 134 -10.62 22.50 -18.17
C SER A 134 -10.21 22.45 -16.70
N PRO A 135 -9.80 23.59 -16.10
CA PRO A 135 -9.23 23.63 -14.75
C PRO A 135 -10.16 22.98 -13.73
N TYR A 136 -9.57 22.30 -12.75
CA TYR A 136 -10.31 21.44 -11.84
C TYR A 136 -9.68 21.44 -10.45
N SER A 137 -10.50 21.21 -9.42
CA SER A 137 -10.05 21.02 -8.04
C SER A 137 -10.73 19.84 -7.39
N VAL A 138 -9.95 19.03 -6.67
CA VAL A 138 -10.43 17.94 -5.82
C VAL A 138 -10.25 18.37 -4.38
N GLN A 139 -11.33 18.39 -3.60
CA GLN A 139 -11.29 18.77 -2.19
C GLN A 139 -11.37 17.54 -1.27
N SER A 140 -10.68 17.60 -0.14
CA SER A 140 -10.66 16.54 0.89
C SER A 140 -11.11 17.08 2.24
N ARG A 141 -11.75 16.23 3.05
CA ARG A 141 -11.79 16.40 4.51
C ARG A 141 -11.23 15.16 5.19
N TYR A 142 -10.70 15.37 6.39
CA TYR A 142 -10.07 14.35 7.22
C TYR A 142 -10.59 14.42 8.65
N ASP A 143 -10.52 13.32 9.39
CA ASP A 143 -10.73 13.31 10.84
C ASP A 143 -9.45 13.70 11.62
N ALA A 144 -9.44 13.49 12.94
CA ALA A 144 -8.27 13.73 13.79
C ALA A 144 -7.15 12.68 13.62
N ASN A 145 -7.47 11.47 13.12
CA ASN A 145 -6.54 10.35 13.01
C ASN A 145 -5.76 10.36 11.68
N GLY A 146 -6.30 11.01 10.64
CA GLY A 146 -5.73 11.04 9.29
C GLY A 146 -6.63 10.43 8.22
N ASN A 147 -7.77 9.86 8.59
CA ASN A 147 -8.66 9.18 7.66
C ASN A 147 -9.41 10.19 6.80
N ARG A 148 -9.51 9.95 5.49
CA ARG A 148 -10.13 10.88 4.54
C ARG A 148 -11.65 10.73 4.52
N THR A 149 -12.33 11.34 5.48
CA THR A 149 -13.78 11.25 5.68
C THR A 149 -14.63 11.83 4.54
N LYS A 150 -14.07 12.71 3.69
CA LYS A 150 -14.79 13.22 2.51
C LYS A 150 -13.85 13.48 1.34
N CYS A 151 -14.32 13.20 0.12
CA CYS A 151 -13.79 13.71 -1.14
C CYS A 151 -14.88 14.45 -1.90
N ILE A 152 -14.52 15.50 -2.62
CA ILE A 152 -15.42 16.25 -3.52
C ILE A 152 -14.70 16.39 -4.86
N TYR A 153 -15.26 15.77 -5.89
CA TYR A 153 -14.86 15.91 -7.29
C TYR A 153 -15.63 17.07 -7.96
N PRO A 154 -14.97 17.82 -8.85
CA PRO A 154 -15.53 19.03 -9.43
C PRO A 154 -16.54 18.73 -10.55
N ASP A 155 -17.36 19.72 -10.87
CA ASP A 155 -18.30 19.65 -11.99
C ASP A 155 -17.61 19.29 -13.32
N THR A 156 -18.35 18.52 -14.12
CA THR A 156 -17.98 18.13 -15.47
C THR A 156 -18.14 19.32 -16.40
N ALA A 157 -17.06 19.78 -17.03
CA ALA A 157 -17.04 20.94 -17.94
C ALA A 157 -17.70 22.24 -17.39
N GLY A 158 -17.78 22.40 -16.06
CA GLY A 158 -18.45 23.54 -15.42
C GLY A 158 -19.98 23.48 -15.40
N ILE A 159 -20.59 22.35 -15.79
CA ILE A 159 -22.03 22.11 -15.73
C ILE A 159 -22.40 21.87 -14.25
N ALA A 160 -22.98 22.87 -13.60
CA ALA A 160 -23.28 22.83 -12.17
C ALA A 160 -24.17 21.64 -11.78
N GLY A 161 -23.77 20.90 -10.73
CA GLY A 161 -24.48 19.71 -10.26
C GLY A 161 -24.05 18.40 -10.95
N THR A 162 -22.92 18.42 -11.68
CA THR A 162 -22.32 17.22 -12.30
C THR A 162 -21.02 16.76 -11.62
N GLY A 163 -20.66 17.39 -10.50
CA GLY A 163 -19.64 16.92 -9.57
C GLY A 163 -20.10 15.74 -8.70
N ARG A 164 -19.16 15.11 -8.01
CA ARG A 164 -19.36 13.87 -7.24
C ARG A 164 -18.85 14.02 -5.82
N VAL A 165 -19.61 13.56 -4.83
CA VAL A 165 -19.25 13.67 -3.41
C VAL A 165 -19.13 12.28 -2.77
N LEU A 166 -17.93 11.92 -2.33
CA LEU A 166 -17.67 10.65 -1.66
C LEU A 166 -17.55 10.88 -0.15
N VAL A 167 -18.25 10.09 0.67
CA VAL A 167 -18.19 10.16 2.15
C VAL A 167 -17.73 8.82 2.70
N SER A 168 -16.67 8.82 3.49
CA SER A 168 -16.00 7.62 3.99
C SER A 168 -16.08 7.53 5.51
N PHE A 169 -16.43 6.34 6.00
CA PHE A 169 -16.61 6.04 7.42
C PHE A 169 -15.60 4.98 7.84
N TYR A 170 -15.02 5.17 9.02
CA TYR A 170 -13.92 4.36 9.54
C TYR A 170 -14.25 3.81 10.92
N ASP A 171 -13.70 2.65 11.29
CA ASP A 171 -13.79 2.13 12.65
C ASP A 171 -12.71 2.71 13.59
N ARG A 172 -12.75 2.32 14.87
CA ARG A 172 -11.78 2.73 15.89
C ARG A 172 -10.35 2.23 15.63
N LEU A 173 -10.14 1.37 14.63
CA LEU A 173 -8.83 0.91 14.16
C LEU A 173 -8.41 1.57 12.83
N ASN A 174 -9.11 2.64 12.42
CA ASN A 174 -8.87 3.40 11.20
C ASN A 174 -9.08 2.59 9.91
N ARG A 175 -9.92 1.54 9.94
CA ARG A 175 -10.27 0.74 8.77
C ARG A 175 -11.54 1.28 8.12
N LEU A 176 -11.52 1.50 6.80
CA LEU A 176 -12.68 1.96 6.02
C LEU A 176 -13.82 0.92 6.10
N THR A 177 -14.91 1.22 6.82
CA THR A 177 -16.05 0.31 7.00
C THR A 177 -17.20 0.56 6.03
N ARG A 178 -17.36 1.80 5.56
CA ARG A 178 -18.43 2.18 4.65
C ARG A 178 -18.01 3.38 3.81
N MET A 179 -18.50 3.42 2.58
CA MET A 179 -18.33 4.54 1.66
C MET A 179 -19.67 4.83 0.98
N GLU A 180 -20.10 6.08 1.01
CA GLU A 180 -21.26 6.58 0.27
C GLU A 180 -20.79 7.39 -0.93
N ASP A 181 -21.31 7.08 -2.11
CA ASP A 181 -21.20 7.92 -3.29
C ASP A 181 -22.48 8.72 -3.50
N HIS A 182 -22.36 10.03 -3.28
CA HIS A 182 -23.34 11.06 -3.60
C HIS A 182 -22.89 11.70 -4.93
N GLY A 183 -22.90 10.89 -5.98
CA GLY A 183 -22.49 11.26 -7.34
C GLY A 183 -23.48 12.22 -8.03
N PRO A 184 -23.25 12.56 -9.31
CA PRO A 184 -24.06 13.48 -10.10
C PRO A 184 -25.39 12.88 -10.58
N GLN A 185 -26.17 12.32 -9.66
CA GLN A 185 -27.57 12.00 -9.88
C GLN A 185 -28.46 12.94 -9.07
N ALA A 186 -28.96 13.98 -9.73
CA ALA A 186 -30.19 14.70 -9.33
C ALA A 186 -31.46 13.82 -9.47
N SER A 187 -31.31 12.51 -9.27
CA SER A 187 -32.27 11.45 -9.61
C SER A 187 -32.13 10.17 -8.76
N LEU A 188 -31.21 10.12 -7.78
CA LEU A 188 -31.22 9.08 -6.75
C LEU A 188 -31.92 9.58 -5.47
N PRO A 189 -32.82 8.79 -4.85
CA PRO A 189 -33.39 9.10 -3.54
C PRO A 189 -32.45 8.76 -2.36
N ALA A 190 -31.33 8.08 -2.61
CA ALA A 190 -30.33 7.68 -1.62
C ALA A 190 -28.95 7.48 -2.28
N PRO A 191 -27.82 7.72 -1.59
CA PRO A 191 -26.48 7.51 -2.15
C PRO A 191 -26.19 6.04 -2.45
N ALA A 192 -25.31 5.79 -3.41
CA ALA A 192 -24.80 4.45 -3.67
C ALA A 192 -23.84 4.03 -2.53
N VAL A 193 -24.12 2.90 -1.87
CA VAL A 193 -23.38 2.48 -0.66
C VAL A 193 -22.48 1.29 -0.93
N THR A 194 -21.20 1.45 -0.63
CA THR A 194 -20.22 0.38 -0.51
C THR A 194 -19.99 0.07 0.98
N GLN A 195 -19.90 -1.20 1.36
CA GLN A 195 -19.64 -1.62 2.75
C GLN A 195 -18.48 -2.61 2.82
N TYR A 196 -17.74 -2.56 3.92
CA TYR A 196 -16.58 -3.42 4.20
C TYR A 196 -16.76 -4.07 5.59
N SER A 197 -16.39 -5.34 5.71
CA SER A 197 -16.31 -5.99 7.02
C SER A 197 -14.92 -6.60 7.24
N TYR A 198 -14.53 -6.74 8.52
CA TYR A 198 -13.21 -7.19 8.91
C TYR A 198 -13.25 -8.20 10.07
N ASP A 199 -12.20 -8.99 10.18
CA ASP A 199 -11.94 -9.81 11.36
C ASP A 199 -11.25 -9.02 12.49
N ALA A 200 -10.82 -9.73 13.54
CA ALA A 200 -10.08 -9.15 14.67
C ALA A 200 -8.61 -8.84 14.35
N ASN A 201 -8.03 -9.41 13.28
CA ASN A 201 -6.62 -9.26 12.91
C ASN A 201 -6.38 -8.10 11.92
N GLY A 202 -7.43 -7.57 11.28
CA GLY A 202 -7.32 -6.52 10.26
C GLY A 202 -7.64 -6.99 8.84
N ASN A 203 -7.99 -8.25 8.66
CA ASN A 203 -8.26 -8.86 7.36
C ASN A 203 -9.68 -8.51 6.90
N ARG A 204 -9.87 -8.18 5.61
CA ARG A 204 -11.18 -7.81 5.04
C ARG A 204 -12.00 -9.07 4.78
N LEU A 205 -13.01 -9.36 5.59
CA LEU A 205 -13.90 -10.51 5.42
C LEU A 205 -14.88 -10.33 4.25
N SER A 206 -15.34 -9.11 3.99
CA SER A 206 -16.23 -8.83 2.84
C SER A 206 -16.10 -7.42 2.28
N LEU A 207 -16.54 -7.27 1.03
CA LEU A 207 -16.83 -6.00 0.36
C LEU A 207 -18.17 -6.13 -0.35
N SER A 208 -19.17 -5.32 0.01
CA SER A 208 -20.48 -5.25 -0.64
C SER A 208 -20.54 -4.02 -1.53
N LEU A 209 -20.84 -4.19 -2.81
CA LEU A 209 -20.91 -3.14 -3.82
C LEU A 209 -22.36 -2.62 -4.01
N PRO A 210 -22.56 -1.37 -4.48
CA PRO A 210 -23.90 -0.80 -4.70
C PRO A 210 -24.82 -1.60 -5.65
N ASN A 211 -24.28 -2.32 -6.63
CA ASN A 211 -25.07 -3.24 -7.48
C ASN A 211 -25.50 -4.54 -6.76
N GLY A 212 -25.20 -4.69 -5.46
CA GLY A 212 -25.53 -5.86 -4.65
C GLY A 212 -24.67 -7.10 -4.93
N VAL A 213 -23.53 -6.94 -5.60
CA VAL A 213 -22.45 -7.95 -5.58
C VAL A 213 -21.76 -7.92 -4.22
N VAL A 214 -21.39 -9.08 -3.70
CA VAL A 214 -20.62 -9.22 -2.46
C VAL A 214 -19.37 -10.06 -2.72
N ASP A 215 -18.21 -9.45 -2.51
CA ASP A 215 -16.94 -10.13 -2.30
C ASP A 215 -16.87 -10.72 -0.88
N ARG A 216 -16.35 -11.93 -0.76
CA ARG A 216 -16.02 -12.59 0.52
C ARG A 216 -14.62 -13.16 0.47
N TYR A 217 -13.91 -13.10 1.60
CA TYR A 217 -12.53 -13.59 1.73
C TYR A 217 -12.38 -14.49 2.96
N GLU A 218 -11.63 -15.58 2.80
CA GLU A 218 -11.20 -16.45 3.89
C GLU A 218 -9.70 -16.35 4.10
N TYR A 219 -9.22 -16.62 5.32
CA TYR A 219 -7.84 -16.44 5.74
C TYR A 219 -7.33 -17.61 6.58
N ASP A 220 -6.03 -17.94 6.42
CA ASP A 220 -5.34 -18.85 7.34
C ASP A 220 -4.85 -18.15 8.61
N SER A 221 -4.31 -18.92 9.55
CA SER A 221 -3.73 -18.43 10.81
C SER A 221 -2.48 -17.55 10.65
N LEU A 222 -1.99 -17.36 9.43
CA LEU A 222 -0.90 -16.44 9.07
C LEU A 222 -1.43 -15.20 8.33
N ASN A 223 -2.75 -14.96 8.35
CA ASN A 223 -3.43 -13.85 7.67
C ASN A 223 -3.23 -13.86 6.14
N ARG A 224 -3.04 -15.04 5.54
CA ARG A 224 -2.96 -15.21 4.07
C ARG A 224 -4.34 -15.59 3.53
N VAL A 225 -4.79 -14.92 2.47
CA VAL A 225 -6.09 -15.20 1.84
C VAL A 225 -6.11 -16.64 1.32
N THR A 226 -6.97 -17.50 1.86
CA THR A 226 -7.15 -18.91 1.43
C THR A 226 -8.24 -19.06 0.38
N ALA A 227 -9.24 -18.18 0.38
CA ALA A 227 -10.27 -18.13 -0.67
C ALA A 227 -10.76 -16.70 -0.90
N HIS A 228 -11.25 -16.42 -2.10
CA HIS A 228 -11.97 -15.20 -2.47
C HIS A 228 -13.09 -15.56 -3.44
N SER A 229 -14.30 -15.03 -3.24
CA SER A 229 -15.40 -15.13 -4.20
C SER A 229 -16.17 -13.82 -4.32
N SER A 230 -16.64 -13.52 -5.53
CA SER A 230 -17.46 -12.36 -5.91
C SER A 230 -18.79 -12.87 -6.47
N ARG A 231 -19.93 -12.56 -5.82
CA ARG A 231 -21.24 -13.12 -6.19
C ARG A 231 -22.40 -12.14 -6.06
N LYS A 232 -23.38 -12.23 -6.97
CA LYS A 232 -24.68 -11.53 -6.91
C LYS A 232 -25.73 -12.48 -6.35
N GLY A 233 -25.90 -12.49 -5.03
CA GLY A 233 -26.59 -13.60 -4.36
C GLY A 233 -25.80 -14.90 -4.56
N GLU A 234 -26.44 -15.93 -5.12
CA GLU A 234 -25.77 -17.18 -5.51
C GLU A 234 -25.03 -17.08 -6.86
N ALA A 235 -25.40 -16.13 -7.72
CA ALA A 235 -24.85 -16.01 -9.07
C ALA A 235 -23.35 -15.70 -9.02
N LEU A 236 -22.56 -16.58 -9.63
CA LEU A 236 -21.11 -16.47 -9.73
C LEU A 236 -20.70 -15.27 -10.59
N ILE A 237 -19.64 -14.58 -10.15
CA ILE A 237 -18.83 -13.70 -11.01
C ILE A 237 -17.39 -14.23 -11.04
N TYR A 238 -16.76 -14.33 -9.87
CA TYR A 238 -15.43 -14.91 -9.67
C TYR A 238 -15.41 -15.75 -8.39
N ASP A 239 -14.56 -16.78 -8.35
CA ASP A 239 -14.38 -17.66 -7.21
C ASP A 239 -12.98 -18.28 -7.30
N CYS A 240 -12.23 -18.34 -6.19
CA CYS A 240 -10.91 -18.98 -6.17
C CYS A 240 -10.47 -19.47 -4.79
N GLU A 241 -9.78 -20.62 -4.77
CA GLU A 241 -9.00 -21.11 -3.62
C GLU A 241 -7.48 -20.91 -3.86
N TYR A 242 -6.75 -20.58 -2.79
CA TYR A 242 -5.30 -20.40 -2.78
C TYR A 242 -4.61 -21.44 -1.89
N ARG A 243 -3.48 -21.99 -2.35
CA ARG A 243 -2.60 -22.85 -1.53
C ARG A 243 -1.17 -22.37 -1.62
N TYR A 244 -0.48 -22.29 -0.49
CA TYR A 244 0.82 -21.64 -0.33
C TYR A 244 1.93 -22.61 0.08
N ASP A 245 3.18 -22.25 -0.19
CA ASP A 245 4.35 -22.83 0.47
C ASP A 245 4.52 -22.27 1.91
N LEU A 246 5.60 -22.69 2.58
CA LEU A 246 5.92 -22.27 3.95
C LEU A 246 6.32 -20.79 4.07
N VAL A 247 6.88 -20.18 3.02
CA VAL A 247 7.27 -18.75 3.04
C VAL A 247 6.14 -17.83 2.56
N GLY A 248 5.08 -18.37 1.94
CA GLY A 248 3.91 -17.65 1.47
C GLY A 248 3.83 -17.39 -0.03
N ASN A 249 4.51 -18.16 -0.89
CA ASN A 249 4.24 -18.14 -2.33
C ASN A 249 3.08 -19.07 -2.68
N ARG A 250 2.15 -18.64 -3.55
CA ARG A 250 1.04 -19.45 -4.06
C ARG A 250 1.57 -20.58 -4.93
N LEU A 251 1.40 -21.83 -4.51
CA LEU A 251 1.70 -23.04 -5.27
C LEU A 251 0.53 -23.51 -6.14
N ARG A 252 -0.71 -23.11 -5.78
CA ARG A 252 -1.93 -23.45 -6.52
C ARG A 252 -2.93 -22.31 -6.43
N ILE A 253 -3.63 -22.05 -7.54
CA ILE A 253 -4.89 -21.31 -7.58
C ILE A 253 -5.90 -22.23 -8.26
N ASP A 254 -7.01 -22.55 -7.59
CA ASP A 254 -8.16 -23.17 -8.23
C ASP A 254 -9.19 -22.07 -8.43
N GLU A 255 -9.37 -21.56 -9.65
CA GLU A 255 -10.32 -20.47 -9.94
C GLU A 255 -11.47 -20.90 -10.85
N THR A 256 -12.60 -20.22 -10.71
CA THR A 256 -13.80 -20.40 -11.53
C THR A 256 -14.45 -19.04 -11.76
N LEU A 257 -14.69 -18.67 -13.01
CA LEU A 257 -15.30 -17.39 -13.37
C LEU A 257 -16.50 -17.57 -14.30
N ALA A 258 -17.43 -16.62 -14.29
CA ALA A 258 -18.56 -16.63 -15.20
C ALA A 258 -18.10 -16.30 -16.62
N ASP A 259 -18.51 -17.11 -17.60
CA ASP A 259 -18.38 -16.75 -19.00
C ASP A 259 -19.45 -15.71 -19.36
N ALA A 260 -19.02 -14.56 -19.88
CA ALA A 260 -19.91 -13.48 -20.31
C ALA A 260 -20.61 -13.78 -21.65
N ASP A 261 -19.99 -14.58 -22.53
CA ASP A 261 -20.58 -14.97 -23.82
C ASP A 261 -21.50 -16.20 -23.69
N LEU A 262 -21.25 -17.06 -22.69
CA LEU A 262 -22.04 -18.27 -22.40
C LEU A 262 -22.52 -18.30 -20.93
N PRO A 263 -23.52 -17.48 -20.55
CA PRO A 263 -24.08 -17.46 -19.20
C PRO A 263 -24.50 -18.86 -18.70
N GLY A 264 -24.00 -19.24 -17.52
CA GLY A 264 -24.21 -20.58 -16.95
C GLY A 264 -23.14 -21.61 -17.31
N ASN A 265 -22.19 -21.28 -18.20
CA ASN A 265 -21.04 -22.13 -18.52
C ASN A 265 -19.71 -21.53 -18.01
N PRO A 266 -19.43 -21.58 -16.70
CA PRO A 266 -18.26 -20.92 -16.12
C PRO A 266 -16.94 -21.55 -16.57
N LYS A 267 -15.91 -20.73 -16.79
CA LYS A 267 -14.55 -21.21 -17.04
C LYS A 267 -13.91 -21.60 -15.72
N VAL A 268 -13.43 -22.84 -15.62
CA VAL A 268 -12.70 -23.38 -14.47
C VAL A 268 -11.23 -23.52 -14.85
N ARG A 269 -10.30 -23.09 -13.99
CA ARG A 269 -8.86 -23.21 -14.25
C ARG A 269 -8.10 -23.66 -12.99
N HIS A 270 -7.33 -24.73 -13.12
CA HIS A 270 -6.51 -25.30 -12.05
C HIS A 270 -5.04 -24.94 -12.25
N LEU A 271 -4.62 -23.78 -11.72
CA LEU A 271 -3.26 -23.27 -11.86
C LEU A 271 -2.32 -23.89 -10.84
N ARG A 272 -1.10 -24.22 -11.27
CA ARG A 272 0.00 -24.70 -10.43
C ARG A 272 1.26 -23.89 -10.70
N TYR A 273 2.00 -23.59 -9.64
CA TYR A 273 3.21 -22.79 -9.73
C TYR A 273 4.39 -23.46 -9.04
N ALA A 274 5.58 -23.32 -9.63
CA ALA A 274 6.85 -23.68 -8.99
C ALA A 274 7.83 -22.51 -9.05
N TYR A 275 8.65 -22.40 -8.01
CA TYR A 275 9.61 -21.32 -7.81
C TYR A 275 11.00 -21.89 -7.57
N ASP A 276 12.03 -21.12 -7.93
CA ASP A 276 13.42 -21.46 -7.58
C ASP A 276 13.80 -21.03 -6.14
N GLN A 277 15.06 -21.25 -5.77
CA GLN A 277 15.60 -20.88 -4.44
C GLN A 277 15.67 -19.36 -4.20
N GLN A 278 15.45 -18.55 -5.23
CA GLN A 278 15.31 -17.09 -5.13
C GLN A 278 13.84 -16.65 -5.17
N TYR A 279 12.90 -17.60 -5.09
CA TYR A 279 11.45 -17.43 -5.21
C TYR A 279 11.00 -16.78 -6.53
N ARG A 280 11.78 -16.96 -7.60
CA ARG A 280 11.41 -16.55 -8.97
C ARG A 280 10.54 -17.65 -9.59
N LEU A 281 9.48 -17.25 -10.30
CA LEU A 281 8.55 -18.19 -10.92
C LEU A 281 9.21 -18.92 -12.10
N VAL A 282 9.43 -20.24 -11.95
CA VAL A 282 10.04 -21.10 -12.98
C VAL A 282 9.03 -21.99 -13.71
N LEU A 283 7.82 -22.14 -13.18
CA LEU A 283 6.75 -22.90 -13.80
C LEU A 283 5.39 -22.29 -13.48
N GLU A 284 4.54 -22.13 -14.49
CA GLU A 284 3.09 -21.97 -14.39
C GLU A 284 2.44 -23.07 -15.25
N THR A 285 1.49 -23.82 -14.73
CA THR A 285 0.68 -24.75 -15.55
C THR A 285 -0.80 -24.58 -15.25
N TRP A 286 -1.65 -24.73 -16.25
CA TRP A 286 -3.08 -24.92 -16.08
C TRP A 286 -3.61 -26.03 -16.97
N ALA A 287 -4.65 -26.72 -16.50
CA ALA A 287 -5.34 -27.76 -17.24
C ALA A 287 -6.74 -27.28 -17.65
N ALA A 288 -7.18 -27.71 -18.83
CA ALA A 288 -8.58 -27.66 -19.23
C ALA A 288 -9.49 -28.40 -18.24
N GLY A 289 -10.76 -27.99 -18.14
CA GLY A 289 -11.74 -28.71 -17.33
C GLY A 289 -11.95 -30.16 -17.81
N ASN A 290 -12.18 -31.16 -16.96
CA ASN A 290 -12.46 -31.14 -15.52
C ASN A 290 -11.58 -32.14 -14.77
N ILE A 291 -10.98 -31.75 -13.62
CA ILE A 291 -10.41 -32.70 -12.64
C ILE A 291 -11.30 -32.78 -11.39
N ARG A 292 -12.58 -33.08 -11.62
CA ARG A 292 -13.31 -34.01 -10.77
C ARG A 292 -13.68 -35.22 -11.62
N PRO A 293 -13.32 -36.47 -11.24
CA PRO A 293 -14.06 -37.61 -11.76
C PRO A 293 -15.54 -37.42 -11.36
N PRO A 294 -16.51 -37.66 -12.25
CA PRO A 294 -17.91 -37.55 -11.88
C PRO A 294 -18.20 -38.51 -10.73
N ARG A 295 -18.90 -38.05 -9.69
CA ARG A 295 -19.59 -38.99 -8.81
C ARG A 295 -20.60 -39.75 -9.70
N PRO A 296 -20.62 -41.09 -9.70
CA PRO A 296 -21.66 -41.82 -10.39
C PRO A 296 -23.02 -41.35 -9.90
N ARG A 297 -23.95 -41.09 -10.83
CA ARG A 297 -25.36 -41.06 -10.48
C ARG A 297 -25.78 -42.49 -10.12
N PRO A 298 -26.74 -42.70 -9.19
CA PRO A 298 -27.20 -44.05 -8.83
C PRO A 298 -27.84 -44.85 -9.99
N ASP A 299 -28.14 -44.18 -11.11
CA ASP A 299 -28.70 -44.76 -12.34
C ASP A 299 -27.63 -45.33 -13.30
N GLY A 300 -26.34 -45.09 -13.07
CA GLY A 300 -25.24 -45.61 -13.88
C GLY A 300 -25.01 -44.90 -15.23
N ALA A 301 -25.73 -43.82 -15.54
CA ALA A 301 -25.50 -43.05 -16.76
C ALA A 301 -24.18 -42.25 -16.70
N ASP A 302 -23.39 -42.29 -17.78
CA ASP A 302 -22.20 -41.45 -17.86
C ASP A 302 -22.59 -40.00 -18.17
N GLY A 303 -22.11 -39.06 -17.35
CA GLY A 303 -22.54 -37.65 -17.35
C GLY A 303 -22.10 -36.82 -18.55
N ARG A 304 -21.81 -37.43 -19.71
CA ARG A 304 -21.48 -36.74 -20.96
C ARG A 304 -22.77 -36.29 -21.65
N GLY A 305 -23.31 -35.15 -21.23
CA GLY A 305 -24.22 -34.41 -22.10
C GLY A 305 -23.50 -34.03 -23.41
N PRO A 306 -24.20 -33.99 -24.56
CA PRO A 306 -23.65 -33.37 -25.75
C PRO A 306 -23.33 -31.88 -25.49
N ASP A 307 -22.42 -31.32 -26.29
CA ASP A 307 -22.11 -29.89 -26.34
C ASP A 307 -21.58 -29.26 -25.03
N ALA A 308 -20.65 -29.95 -24.37
CA ALA A 308 -19.81 -29.34 -23.34
C ALA A 308 -18.76 -28.38 -23.97
N PRO A 309 -18.77 -27.06 -23.69
CA PRO A 309 -17.86 -26.11 -24.34
C PRO A 309 -16.39 -26.26 -23.94
N SER A 310 -15.50 -25.83 -24.83
CA SER A 310 -14.04 -25.84 -24.64
C SER A 310 -13.60 -24.86 -23.53
N GLY A 311 -13.23 -25.42 -22.37
CA GLY A 311 -12.77 -24.67 -21.21
C GLY A 311 -11.25 -24.56 -21.13
N VAL A 312 -10.66 -23.73 -22.01
CA VAL A 312 -9.22 -23.35 -22.10
C VAL A 312 -8.25 -24.52 -22.22
N ASP A 313 -7.56 -24.63 -23.36
CA ASP A 313 -6.56 -25.68 -23.58
C ASP A 313 -5.50 -25.73 -22.46
N ALA A 314 -5.11 -26.95 -22.10
CA ALA A 314 -4.07 -27.18 -21.12
C ALA A 314 -2.74 -26.56 -21.59
N GLU A 315 -2.10 -25.77 -20.74
CA GLU A 315 -0.88 -25.04 -21.09
C GLU A 315 0.14 -25.17 -19.94
N THR A 316 1.41 -25.39 -20.29
CA THR A 316 2.53 -25.36 -19.36
C THR A 316 3.55 -24.34 -19.82
N ARG A 317 3.78 -23.32 -18.99
CA ARG A 317 4.81 -22.29 -19.16
C ARG A 317 5.97 -22.58 -18.23
N SER A 318 7.15 -22.88 -18.78
CA SER A 318 8.39 -22.98 -18.01
C SER A 318 9.35 -21.82 -18.34
N TYR A 319 10.02 -21.32 -17.32
CA TYR A 319 10.88 -20.14 -17.38
C TYR A 319 12.29 -20.47 -16.87
N THR A 320 13.32 -20.03 -17.58
CA THR A 320 14.70 -20.06 -17.08
C THR A 320 15.25 -18.64 -16.96
N PHE A 321 16.16 -18.42 -16.01
CA PHE A 321 16.73 -17.11 -15.72
C PHE A 321 18.25 -17.15 -15.59
N ASP A 322 18.91 -16.03 -15.91
CA ASP A 322 20.31 -15.83 -15.56
C ASP A 322 20.51 -15.48 -14.06
N ARG A 323 21.74 -15.13 -13.68
CA ARG A 323 22.09 -14.70 -12.32
C ARG A 323 21.65 -13.27 -11.96
N ALA A 324 21.21 -12.47 -12.92
CA ALA A 324 20.67 -11.12 -12.71
C ALA A 324 19.12 -11.09 -12.78
N GLY A 325 18.47 -12.24 -13.04
CA GLY A 325 17.02 -12.35 -13.14
C GLY A 325 16.46 -12.16 -14.55
N ASN A 326 17.27 -12.03 -15.60
CA ASN A 326 16.74 -11.94 -16.95
C ASN A 326 16.19 -13.29 -17.41
N ARG A 327 14.95 -13.30 -17.93
CA ARG A 327 14.25 -14.48 -18.45
C ARG A 327 14.94 -14.98 -19.73
N LEU A 328 15.80 -15.99 -19.65
CA LEU A 328 16.55 -16.52 -20.79
C LEU A 328 15.68 -17.31 -21.76
N THR A 329 14.73 -18.09 -21.23
CA THR A 329 13.74 -18.83 -22.03
C THR A 329 12.35 -18.72 -21.44
N MET A 330 11.36 -18.82 -22.32
CA MET A 330 9.99 -19.22 -22.00
C MET A 330 9.64 -20.36 -22.95
N VAL A 331 9.23 -21.52 -22.41
CA VAL A 331 8.69 -22.63 -23.20
C VAL A 331 7.21 -22.74 -22.85
N VAL A 332 6.35 -22.77 -23.86
CA VAL A 332 4.91 -22.92 -23.74
C VAL A 332 4.50 -24.22 -24.41
N GLU A 333 4.02 -25.18 -23.63
CA GLU A 333 3.61 -26.51 -24.08
C GLU A 333 2.09 -26.62 -24.06
N ARG A 334 1.50 -26.99 -25.20
CA ARG A 334 0.07 -27.22 -25.45
C ARG A 334 -0.12 -28.65 -26.00
N PRO A 335 -1.33 -29.23 -25.98
CA PRO A 335 -1.62 -30.48 -26.68
C PRO A 335 -1.18 -30.43 -28.17
N GLY A 336 -0.13 -31.18 -28.51
CA GLY A 336 0.40 -31.26 -29.88
C GLY A 336 1.34 -30.14 -30.33
N ALA A 337 1.58 -29.10 -29.52
CA ALA A 337 2.39 -27.94 -29.92
C ALA A 337 3.29 -27.43 -28.78
N THR A 338 4.55 -27.13 -29.10
CA THR A 338 5.51 -26.49 -28.18
C THR A 338 6.07 -25.22 -28.81
N GLU A 339 5.84 -24.08 -28.17
CA GLU A 339 6.46 -22.81 -28.50
C GLU A 339 7.68 -22.58 -27.58
N THR A 340 8.83 -22.23 -28.13
CA THR A 340 10.03 -21.84 -27.36
C THR A 340 10.48 -20.45 -27.77
N ILE A 341 10.35 -19.50 -26.84
CA ILE A 341 10.94 -18.16 -26.96
C ILE A 341 12.29 -18.15 -26.23
N ARG A 342 13.34 -17.71 -26.93
CA ARG A 342 14.66 -17.43 -26.34
C ARG A 342 14.91 -15.93 -26.36
N TYR A 343 15.41 -15.39 -25.25
CA TYR A 343 15.69 -13.96 -25.09
C TYR A 343 17.20 -13.72 -25.00
N ARG A 344 17.65 -12.55 -25.46
CA ARG A 344 19.05 -12.10 -25.37
C ARG A 344 19.13 -10.74 -24.69
N TYR A 345 20.17 -10.53 -23.88
CA TYR A 345 20.39 -9.31 -23.10
C TYR A 345 21.84 -8.86 -23.20
N ASP A 346 22.11 -7.57 -22.90
CA ASP A 346 23.47 -7.08 -22.64
C ASP A 346 23.84 -7.13 -21.14
N ASP A 347 25.10 -6.82 -20.81
CA ASP A 347 25.60 -6.77 -19.41
C ASP A 347 24.95 -5.64 -18.56
N LEU A 348 24.09 -4.79 -19.12
CA LEU A 348 23.24 -3.84 -18.40
C LEU A 348 21.80 -4.34 -18.21
N ASN A 349 21.51 -5.60 -18.57
CA ASN A 349 20.19 -6.22 -18.52
C ASN A 349 19.17 -5.60 -19.51
N ARG A 350 19.62 -4.93 -20.58
CA ARG A 350 18.72 -4.43 -21.64
C ARG A 350 18.39 -5.57 -22.60
N LEU A 351 17.12 -5.72 -22.98
CA LEU A 351 16.69 -6.76 -23.93
C LEU A 351 17.21 -6.41 -25.33
N LEU A 352 17.76 -7.38 -26.06
CA LEU A 352 18.32 -7.19 -27.40
C LEU A 352 17.50 -7.91 -28.47
N SER A 353 17.10 -9.16 -28.23
CA SER A 353 16.12 -9.85 -29.07
C SER A 353 15.29 -10.88 -28.30
N SER A 354 14.11 -11.20 -28.84
CA SER A 354 13.30 -12.36 -28.48
C SER A 354 12.98 -13.16 -29.73
N ARG A 355 13.34 -14.45 -29.75
CA ARG A 355 13.18 -15.34 -30.91
C ARG A 355 12.27 -16.52 -30.55
N ARG A 356 11.06 -16.49 -31.12
CA ARG A 356 9.99 -17.49 -30.99
C ARG A 356 10.17 -18.60 -32.04
N VAL A 357 9.91 -19.85 -31.65
CA VAL A 357 9.92 -21.03 -32.53
C VAL A 357 8.79 -21.93 -32.07
N SER A 358 7.91 -22.36 -32.97
CA SER A 358 6.87 -23.35 -32.64
C SER A 358 7.10 -24.67 -33.38
N THR A 359 6.70 -25.80 -32.80
CA THR A 359 6.90 -27.15 -33.39
C THR A 359 5.80 -27.56 -34.36
N ASP A 360 4.63 -26.93 -34.27
CA ASP A 360 3.42 -27.19 -35.07
C ASP A 360 3.35 -26.33 -36.35
N SER A 361 4.21 -25.32 -36.46
CA SER A 361 4.23 -24.37 -37.58
C SER A 361 5.48 -24.54 -38.44
N ALA A 362 5.27 -24.64 -39.75
CA ALA A 362 6.35 -24.59 -40.75
C ALA A 362 6.85 -23.15 -41.03
N ALA A 363 6.30 -22.14 -40.35
CA ALA A 363 6.75 -20.76 -40.49
C ALA A 363 8.19 -20.57 -39.98
N PRO A 364 8.98 -19.64 -40.56
CA PRO A 364 10.29 -19.31 -40.03
C PRO A 364 10.18 -18.74 -38.59
N PRO A 365 11.18 -18.97 -37.73
CA PRO A 365 11.24 -18.39 -36.40
C PRO A 365 11.02 -16.87 -36.40
N GLU A 366 10.00 -16.42 -35.66
CA GLU A 366 9.74 -15.00 -35.47
C GLU A 366 10.80 -14.41 -34.54
N GLU A 367 11.57 -13.44 -35.03
CA GLU A 367 12.56 -12.71 -34.25
C GLU A 367 12.16 -11.24 -34.12
N THR A 368 12.01 -10.79 -32.87
CA THR A 368 11.83 -9.38 -32.52
C THR A 368 13.16 -8.80 -32.07
N GLY A 369 13.62 -7.74 -32.72
CA GLY A 369 14.78 -6.96 -32.30
C GLY A 369 14.39 -5.79 -31.40
N TYR A 370 15.26 -5.45 -30.45
CA TYR A 370 15.11 -4.30 -29.57
C TYR A 370 16.41 -3.49 -29.53
N SER A 371 16.30 -2.17 -29.62
CA SER A 371 17.42 -1.26 -29.33
C SER A 371 17.07 -0.37 -28.15
N HIS A 372 18.10 0.17 -27.48
CA HIS A 372 17.96 1.00 -26.29
C HIS A 372 18.86 2.23 -26.39
N ASP A 373 18.38 3.37 -25.90
CA ASP A 373 19.17 4.59 -25.80
C ASP A 373 20.29 4.46 -24.75
N ILE A 374 21.08 5.52 -24.59
CA ILE A 374 22.26 5.52 -23.72
C ILE A 374 21.93 5.66 -22.22
N ASN A 375 20.73 6.13 -21.85
CA ASN A 375 20.23 6.07 -20.47
C ASN A 375 19.71 4.66 -20.15
N GLY A 376 19.19 3.96 -21.15
CA GLY A 376 18.71 2.58 -21.08
C GLY A 376 17.24 2.40 -21.40
N ASN A 377 16.54 3.41 -21.91
CA ASN A 377 15.15 3.26 -22.33
C ASN A 377 15.09 2.53 -23.68
N ARG A 378 14.06 1.70 -23.91
CA ARG A 378 13.78 1.10 -25.23
C ARG A 378 13.67 2.22 -26.28
N GLN A 379 14.54 2.18 -27.29
CA GLN A 379 14.56 3.11 -28.43
C GLN A 379 13.82 2.53 -29.63
N THR A 380 13.88 1.21 -29.87
CA THR A 380 13.07 0.53 -30.89
C THR A 380 12.53 -0.84 -30.45
N LYS A 381 11.43 -1.27 -31.08
CA LYS A 381 10.97 -2.66 -31.19
C LYS A 381 10.72 -2.96 -32.67
N THR A 382 11.36 -3.99 -33.22
CA THR A 382 11.27 -4.37 -34.64
C THR A 382 10.73 -5.79 -34.76
N VAL A 383 9.53 -5.95 -35.33
CA VAL A 383 8.83 -7.23 -35.51
C VAL A 383 8.55 -7.42 -37.00
N GLY A 384 8.94 -8.55 -37.61
CA GLY A 384 8.67 -8.82 -39.02
C GLY A 384 9.19 -7.74 -40.00
N GLY A 385 10.26 -7.03 -39.63
CA GLY A 385 10.80 -5.88 -40.38
C GLY A 385 10.13 -4.53 -40.06
N VAL A 386 8.90 -4.52 -39.53
CA VAL A 386 8.21 -3.30 -39.07
C VAL A 386 8.88 -2.80 -37.80
N THR A 387 9.37 -1.56 -37.82
CA THR A 387 10.01 -0.93 -36.64
C THR A 387 9.09 0.12 -36.02
N ALA A 388 8.92 0.02 -34.70
CA ALA A 388 8.41 1.08 -33.85
C ALA A 388 9.57 1.80 -33.15
N HIS A 389 9.57 3.13 -33.21
CA HIS A 389 10.54 4.03 -32.57
C HIS A 389 9.89 4.68 -31.35
N TYR A 390 10.61 4.74 -30.23
CA TYR A 390 10.12 5.24 -28.95
C TYR A 390 10.89 6.51 -28.56
N THR A 391 10.17 7.58 -28.26
CA THR A 391 10.72 8.91 -27.94
C THR A 391 10.48 9.25 -26.48
N TRP A 392 11.57 9.61 -25.79
CA TRP A 392 11.60 9.83 -24.34
C TRP A 392 12.06 11.26 -24.04
N ASP A 393 11.40 11.90 -23.07
CA ASP A 393 11.74 13.25 -22.62
C ASP A 393 13.01 13.27 -21.73
N VAL A 394 13.45 14.46 -21.31
CA VAL A 394 14.62 14.64 -20.41
C VAL A 394 14.43 14.10 -18.99
N ASN A 395 13.21 13.63 -18.65
CA ASN A 395 12.90 12.98 -17.38
C ASN A 395 12.77 11.43 -17.58
N ASP A 396 13.20 10.91 -18.74
CA ASP A 396 13.06 9.50 -19.16
C ASP A 396 11.60 8.98 -19.08
N ARG A 397 10.63 9.84 -19.45
CA ARG A 397 9.20 9.48 -19.62
C ARG A 397 8.85 9.30 -21.11
N LEU A 398 8.03 8.31 -21.45
CA LEU A 398 7.66 8.00 -22.84
C LEU A 398 6.65 9.03 -23.38
N VAL A 399 7.05 9.86 -24.33
CA VAL A 399 6.20 10.95 -24.88
C VAL A 399 5.65 10.66 -26.27
N ALA A 400 6.28 9.79 -27.07
CA ALA A 400 5.73 9.35 -28.35
C ALA A 400 6.22 7.95 -28.78
N VAL A 401 5.42 7.28 -29.62
CA VAL A 401 5.85 6.10 -30.40
C VAL A 401 5.39 6.24 -31.85
N ASP A 402 6.32 6.07 -32.77
CA ASP A 402 6.13 6.14 -34.22
C ASP A 402 6.33 4.77 -34.86
N ARG A 403 5.44 4.36 -35.76
CA ARG A 403 5.51 3.09 -36.51
C ARG A 403 5.24 3.36 -37.98
N ASN A 404 6.06 2.84 -38.89
CA ASN A 404 5.95 3.08 -40.33
C ASN A 404 5.87 4.58 -40.71
N GLY A 405 6.66 5.42 -40.03
CA GLY A 405 6.68 6.88 -40.26
C GLY A 405 5.45 7.65 -39.77
N ARG A 406 4.58 7.01 -38.97
CA ARG A 406 3.35 7.61 -38.44
C ARG A 406 3.27 7.42 -36.92
N GLN A 407 2.99 8.50 -36.19
CA GLN A 407 2.77 8.44 -34.75
C GLN A 407 1.57 7.54 -34.44
N VAL A 408 1.76 6.54 -33.59
CA VAL A 408 0.71 5.62 -33.11
C VAL A 408 0.34 5.88 -31.65
N PHE A 409 1.25 6.46 -30.88
CA PHE A 409 1.05 6.85 -29.48
C PHE A 409 1.72 8.21 -29.21
N ALA A 410 1.10 9.03 -28.37
CA ALA A 410 1.74 10.17 -27.69
C ALA A 410 1.21 10.32 -26.25
N ALA A 411 1.98 10.96 -25.37
CA ALA A 411 1.56 11.25 -23.99
C ALA A 411 2.21 12.50 -23.41
N SER A 412 1.51 13.16 -22.48
CA SER A 412 2.01 14.29 -21.69
C SER A 412 1.94 13.98 -20.18
N TYR A 413 2.75 14.65 -19.36
CA TYR A 413 2.86 14.37 -17.92
C TYR A 413 2.97 15.64 -17.08
N ASP A 414 2.46 15.58 -15.84
CA ASP A 414 2.71 16.62 -14.84
C ASP A 414 4.07 16.44 -14.14
N TYR A 415 4.40 17.37 -13.24
CA TYR A 415 5.64 17.31 -12.46
C TYR A 415 5.80 16.06 -11.56
N ARG A 416 4.74 15.26 -11.34
CA ARG A 416 4.70 14.04 -10.52
C ARG A 416 4.73 12.76 -11.37
N THR A 417 4.92 12.89 -12.68
CA THR A 417 4.86 11.78 -13.66
C THR A 417 3.46 11.16 -13.76
N ARG A 418 2.40 11.91 -13.41
CA ARG A 418 1.01 11.52 -13.73
C ARG A 418 0.72 11.91 -15.18
N ARG A 419 0.17 10.98 -15.97
CA ARG A 419 -0.10 11.16 -17.41
C ARG A 419 -1.30 12.08 -17.62
N LEU A 420 -1.09 13.33 -18.03
CA LEU A 420 -2.16 14.32 -18.21
C LEU A 420 -2.99 14.06 -19.47
N SER A 421 -2.38 13.57 -20.54
CA SER A 421 -3.07 13.12 -21.75
C SER A 421 -2.36 11.96 -22.42
N LYS A 422 -3.10 11.22 -23.24
CA LYS A 422 -2.55 10.29 -24.24
C LYS A 422 -3.30 10.42 -25.56
N SER A 423 -2.63 10.13 -26.67
CA SER A 423 -3.24 10.05 -28.00
C SER A 423 -2.89 8.71 -28.63
N GLU A 424 -3.89 7.87 -28.91
CA GLU A 424 -3.69 6.55 -29.52
C GLU A 424 -4.32 6.48 -30.92
N ARG A 425 -3.60 5.93 -31.89
CA ARG A 425 -4.14 5.72 -33.24
C ARG A 425 -5.07 4.52 -33.29
N GLN A 426 -6.29 4.75 -33.75
CA GLN A 426 -7.33 3.73 -33.88
C GLN A 426 -7.23 3.00 -35.24
N GLU A 427 -7.99 1.92 -35.41
CA GLU A 427 -7.95 1.08 -36.63
C GLU A 427 -8.46 1.80 -37.89
N ASP A 428 -9.41 2.72 -37.74
CA ASP A 428 -9.86 3.64 -38.80
C ASP A 428 -8.79 4.69 -39.21
N GLY A 429 -7.67 4.71 -38.48
CA GLY A 429 -6.56 5.63 -38.69
C GLY A 429 -6.72 6.98 -37.99
N SER A 430 -7.81 7.25 -37.27
CA SER A 430 -8.00 8.45 -36.45
C SER A 430 -7.03 8.52 -35.26
N LEU A 431 -6.93 9.67 -34.60
CA LEU A 431 -6.25 9.80 -33.30
C LEU A 431 -7.30 10.03 -32.22
N LYS A 432 -7.42 9.07 -31.30
CA LYS A 432 -8.24 9.19 -30.09
C LYS A 432 -7.39 9.80 -28.98
N THR A 433 -7.71 11.02 -28.56
CA THR A 433 -7.01 11.71 -27.47
C THR A 433 -7.82 11.66 -26.19
N THR A 434 -7.27 11.03 -25.16
CA THR A 434 -7.85 10.92 -23.82
C THR A 434 -7.10 11.80 -22.85
N VAL A 435 -7.81 12.55 -22.01
CA VAL A 435 -7.28 13.52 -21.05
C VAL A 435 -7.70 13.13 -19.64
N PHE A 436 -6.76 13.14 -18.69
CA PHE A 436 -6.94 12.57 -17.36
C PHE A 436 -7.02 13.65 -16.27
N ARG A 437 -7.96 13.48 -15.33
CA ARG A 437 -7.97 14.21 -14.05
C ARG A 437 -7.62 13.28 -12.90
N TYR A 438 -6.90 13.81 -11.91
CA TYR A 438 -6.28 13.03 -10.83
C TYR A 438 -6.77 13.43 -9.45
N ASP A 439 -6.97 12.41 -8.60
CA ASP A 439 -7.18 12.54 -7.17
C ASP A 439 -5.91 12.03 -6.46
N GLN A 440 -5.11 12.95 -5.95
CA GLN A 440 -3.79 12.71 -5.38
C GLN A 440 -2.84 11.94 -6.33
N GLY A 441 -2.88 10.61 -6.36
CA GLY A 441 -2.02 9.77 -7.19
C GLY A 441 -2.70 9.13 -8.39
N ASP A 442 -4.01 8.88 -8.31
CA ASP A 442 -4.72 7.98 -9.22
C ASP A 442 -5.72 8.75 -10.08
N SER A 443 -5.96 8.32 -11.32
CA SER A 443 -6.91 8.97 -12.23
C SER A 443 -8.35 8.70 -11.80
N PHE A 444 -9.20 9.72 -11.79
CA PHE A 444 -10.63 9.60 -11.43
C PHE A 444 -11.58 10.02 -12.55
N GLN A 445 -11.18 10.86 -13.52
CA GLN A 445 -11.97 11.13 -14.73
C GLN A 445 -11.11 11.01 -16.00
N GLU A 446 -11.72 10.56 -17.08
CA GLU A 446 -11.17 10.51 -18.44
C GLU A 446 -12.09 11.27 -19.41
N PHE A 447 -11.50 12.14 -20.24
CA PHE A 447 -12.21 13.01 -21.19
C PHE A 447 -11.74 12.79 -22.62
N GLU A 448 -12.65 12.94 -23.58
CA GLU A 448 -12.36 13.08 -25.02
C GLU A 448 -12.91 14.42 -25.48
N GLY A 449 -12.02 15.37 -25.80
CA GLY A 449 -12.41 16.79 -25.89
C GLY A 449 -12.93 17.29 -24.54
N GLU A 450 -14.10 17.94 -24.54
CA GLU A 450 -14.76 18.40 -23.31
C GLU A 450 -15.71 17.36 -22.70
N ALA A 451 -15.97 16.24 -23.39
CA ALA A 451 -16.90 15.21 -22.93
C ALA A 451 -16.21 14.26 -21.93
N LYS A 452 -16.73 14.18 -20.69
CA LYS A 452 -16.38 13.12 -19.74
C LYS A 452 -16.83 11.77 -20.30
N LYS A 453 -15.90 10.85 -20.45
CA LYS A 453 -16.13 9.50 -20.98
C LYS A 453 -16.14 8.45 -19.88
N VAL A 454 -15.26 8.62 -18.88
CA VAL A 454 -15.15 7.71 -17.73
C VAL A 454 -15.06 8.52 -16.44
N GLU A 455 -15.72 8.07 -15.38
CA GLU A 455 -15.44 8.48 -14.00
C GLU A 455 -15.29 7.26 -13.09
N PHE A 456 -14.16 7.13 -12.39
CA PHE A 456 -13.85 6.02 -11.50
C PHE A 456 -14.19 6.35 -10.05
N VAL A 457 -15.05 5.53 -9.43
CA VAL A 457 -15.23 5.52 -7.98
C VAL A 457 -14.25 4.53 -7.37
N ARG A 458 -13.37 5.04 -6.49
CA ARG A 458 -12.26 4.26 -5.90
C ARG A 458 -12.40 4.11 -4.39
N GLY A 459 -12.14 2.90 -3.89
CA GLY A 459 -12.05 2.55 -2.47
C GLY A 459 -10.68 1.98 -2.10
N SER A 460 -10.64 1.16 -1.04
CA SER A 460 -9.39 0.51 -0.58
C SER A 460 -8.76 -0.39 -1.66
N GLY A 461 -7.46 -0.24 -1.92
CA GLY A 461 -6.69 -1.09 -2.83
C GLY A 461 -5.24 -1.31 -2.38
N MET A 462 -4.42 -1.93 -3.24
CA MET A 462 -3.00 -2.21 -2.97
C MET A 462 -2.09 -0.97 -3.19
N GLY A 463 -2.71 0.15 -3.60
CA GLY A 463 -2.08 1.45 -3.84
C GLY A 463 -1.65 1.66 -5.29
N GLY A 464 -1.63 2.93 -5.74
CA GLY A 464 -1.29 3.28 -7.12
C GLY A 464 -2.29 2.69 -8.13
N GLY A 465 -3.58 2.83 -7.84
CA GLY A 465 -4.69 2.30 -8.62
C GLY A 465 -4.98 0.80 -8.47
N ILE A 466 -4.01 -0.02 -8.04
CA ILE A 466 -4.12 -1.49 -8.06
C ILE A 466 -5.26 -1.96 -7.14
N GLY A 467 -6.27 -2.62 -7.73
CA GLY A 467 -7.44 -3.17 -7.05
C GLY A 467 -8.29 -2.15 -6.30
N SER A 468 -8.25 -0.86 -6.69
CA SER A 468 -8.97 0.21 -5.98
C SER A 468 -10.28 0.66 -6.65
N ILE A 469 -10.49 0.39 -7.94
CA ILE A 469 -11.72 0.78 -8.65
C ILE A 469 -12.86 -0.09 -8.17
N LEU A 470 -13.93 0.51 -7.63
CA LEU A 470 -15.16 -0.20 -7.27
C LEU A 470 -16.07 -0.32 -8.50
N TYR A 471 -16.21 0.80 -9.21
CA TYR A 471 -16.90 0.91 -10.49
C TYR A 471 -16.42 2.13 -11.28
N SER A 472 -16.72 2.14 -12.57
CA SER A 472 -16.67 3.32 -13.41
C SER A 472 -18.04 3.64 -13.99
N GLU A 473 -18.45 4.90 -13.94
CA GLU A 473 -19.43 5.43 -14.90
C GLU A 473 -18.76 5.55 -16.27
N ARG A 474 -19.44 5.12 -17.34
CA ARG A 474 -18.99 5.22 -18.73
C ARG A 474 -20.11 5.72 -19.63
N ALA A 475 -19.83 6.78 -20.39
CA ALA A 475 -20.82 7.37 -21.30
C ALA A 475 -21.14 6.50 -22.54
N GLN A 476 -20.36 5.43 -22.78
CA GLN A 476 -20.50 4.52 -23.92
C GLN A 476 -21.28 3.22 -23.60
N ILE A 477 -21.59 2.94 -22.32
CA ILE A 477 -22.20 1.67 -21.91
C ILE A 477 -23.68 1.87 -21.57
N ASP A 478 -24.55 1.00 -22.07
CA ASP A 478 -25.97 0.98 -21.70
C ASP A 478 -26.15 0.61 -20.21
N GLY A 479 -27.00 1.34 -19.50
CA GLY A 479 -27.06 1.34 -18.03
C GLY A 479 -25.89 2.07 -17.33
N GLY A 480 -24.92 2.62 -18.07
CA GLY A 480 -23.97 3.65 -17.64
C GLY A 480 -22.88 3.27 -16.63
N VAL A 481 -22.94 2.12 -15.95
CA VAL A 481 -22.01 1.76 -14.86
C VAL A 481 -21.45 0.34 -14.99
N GLU A 482 -20.12 0.23 -14.86
CA GLU A 482 -19.34 -1.01 -14.88
C GLU A 482 -18.61 -1.20 -13.54
N TYR A 483 -18.89 -2.30 -12.83
CA TYR A 483 -18.30 -2.69 -11.54
C TYR A 483 -17.14 -3.68 -11.76
N PHE A 484 -16.07 -3.56 -10.96
CA PHE A 484 -14.81 -4.26 -11.19
C PHE A 484 -14.57 -5.39 -10.17
N HIS A 485 -14.13 -6.55 -10.66
CA HIS A 485 -13.81 -7.72 -9.83
C HIS A 485 -12.35 -8.14 -10.06
N PHE A 486 -11.59 -8.34 -8.98
CA PHE A 486 -10.14 -8.51 -9.04
C PHE A 486 -9.66 -9.82 -8.42
N ASN A 487 -8.62 -10.44 -9.01
CA ASN A 487 -7.87 -11.48 -8.31
C ASN A 487 -6.96 -10.87 -7.22
N ALA A 488 -6.31 -11.73 -6.41
CA ALA A 488 -5.46 -11.31 -5.30
C ALA A 488 -4.03 -10.82 -5.69
N VAL A 489 -3.89 -10.24 -6.89
CA VAL A 489 -2.82 -9.31 -7.31
C VAL A 489 -3.38 -8.10 -8.12
N GLY A 490 -4.70 -7.94 -8.18
CA GLY A 490 -5.37 -6.76 -8.75
C GLY A 490 -5.63 -6.84 -10.26
N HIS A 491 -5.49 -8.00 -10.91
CA HIS A 491 -5.92 -8.13 -12.31
C HIS A 491 -7.44 -8.07 -12.37
N THR A 492 -8.00 -7.27 -13.27
CA THR A 492 -9.46 -7.19 -13.50
C THR A 492 -9.92 -8.47 -14.19
N VAL A 493 -10.39 -9.46 -13.43
CA VAL A 493 -10.79 -10.79 -13.91
C VAL A 493 -12.22 -10.85 -14.43
N ALA A 494 -13.08 -9.94 -13.97
CA ALA A 494 -14.41 -9.74 -14.55
C ALA A 494 -14.89 -8.29 -14.34
N THR A 495 -15.87 -7.89 -15.13
CA THR A 495 -16.68 -6.67 -14.89
C THR A 495 -18.18 -6.99 -14.92
N SER A 496 -19.00 -6.24 -14.17
CA SER A 496 -20.45 -6.44 -14.13
C SER A 496 -21.25 -5.14 -14.12
N ASN A 497 -22.47 -5.18 -14.67
CA ASN A 497 -23.31 -3.99 -14.78
C ASN A 497 -24.01 -3.60 -13.46
N ALA A 498 -24.84 -2.56 -13.50
CA ALA A 498 -25.66 -2.09 -12.39
C ALA A 498 -26.64 -3.14 -11.80
N SER A 499 -27.01 -4.17 -12.55
CA SER A 499 -27.83 -5.30 -12.06
C SER A 499 -27.00 -6.39 -11.37
N GLY A 500 -25.68 -6.38 -11.54
CA GLY A 500 -24.76 -7.44 -11.10
C GLY A 500 -24.54 -8.55 -12.12
N THR A 501 -24.99 -8.39 -13.38
CA THR A 501 -24.73 -9.32 -14.48
C THR A 501 -23.35 -9.05 -15.08
N VAL A 502 -22.56 -10.08 -15.33
CA VAL A 502 -21.22 -9.97 -15.92
C VAL A 502 -21.29 -9.43 -17.36
N GLN A 503 -20.37 -8.53 -17.70
CA GLN A 503 -20.25 -7.89 -19.02
C GLN A 503 -18.99 -8.35 -19.77
N SER A 504 -17.89 -8.55 -19.04
CA SER A 504 -16.64 -9.10 -19.58
C SER A 504 -15.93 -9.95 -18.53
N SER A 505 -15.15 -10.94 -18.99
CA SER A 505 -14.32 -11.82 -18.15
C SER A 505 -12.96 -12.04 -18.80
N ASN A 506 -11.88 -12.02 -18.00
CA ASN A 506 -10.49 -12.09 -18.46
C ASN A 506 -9.69 -13.14 -17.65
N LEU A 507 -9.12 -14.13 -18.34
CA LEU A 507 -8.12 -15.04 -17.79
C LEU A 507 -6.72 -14.55 -18.14
N TYR A 508 -5.84 -14.50 -17.13
CA TYR A 508 -4.46 -14.01 -17.26
C TYR A 508 -3.43 -15.13 -17.06
N GLU A 509 -2.33 -15.06 -17.77
CA GLU A 509 -1.07 -15.76 -17.41
C GLU A 509 -0.29 -14.95 -16.36
N ALA A 510 0.74 -15.55 -15.78
CA ALA A 510 1.43 -15.00 -14.61
C ALA A 510 1.97 -13.57 -14.77
N TYR A 511 2.49 -13.19 -15.94
CA TYR A 511 3.06 -11.86 -16.20
C TYR A 511 2.02 -10.85 -16.73
N GLY A 512 0.72 -11.15 -16.66
CA GLY A 512 -0.36 -10.21 -16.99
C GLY A 512 -0.82 -10.20 -18.45
N GLY A 513 -0.29 -11.08 -19.31
CA GLY A 513 -0.89 -11.34 -20.62
C GLY A 513 -2.29 -11.96 -20.48
N ILE A 514 -3.22 -11.60 -21.37
CA ILE A 514 -4.55 -12.22 -21.43
C ILE A 514 -4.47 -13.51 -22.25
N VAL A 515 -4.99 -14.60 -21.69
CA VAL A 515 -5.08 -15.94 -22.31
C VAL A 515 -6.44 -16.13 -22.98
N LEU A 516 -7.49 -15.60 -22.36
CA LEU A 516 -8.86 -15.59 -22.89
C LEU A 516 -9.58 -14.34 -22.37
N SER A 517 -10.32 -13.68 -23.24
CA SER A 517 -11.37 -12.71 -22.88
C SER A 517 -12.70 -13.25 -23.39
N THR A 518 -13.78 -13.05 -22.65
CA THR A 518 -15.16 -13.25 -23.12
C THR A 518 -16.04 -12.06 -22.77
N GLY A 519 -17.11 -11.84 -23.52
CA GLY A 519 -17.95 -10.65 -23.43
C GLY A 519 -17.31 -9.40 -24.05
N SER A 520 -17.80 -8.22 -23.67
CA SER A 520 -17.36 -6.94 -24.24
C SER A 520 -17.31 -5.83 -23.20
N SER A 521 -16.23 -5.03 -23.25
CA SER A 521 -16.02 -3.83 -22.44
C SER A 521 -14.98 -2.92 -23.10
N GLU A 522 -15.14 -1.60 -22.94
CA GLU A 522 -14.09 -0.61 -23.28
C GLU A 522 -13.01 -0.48 -22.19
N ASN A 523 -12.98 -1.38 -21.20
CA ASN A 523 -12.07 -1.28 -20.08
C ASN A 523 -10.60 -1.55 -20.46
N ASN A 524 -9.76 -0.53 -20.30
CA ASN A 524 -8.30 -0.62 -20.43
C ASN A 524 -7.55 -0.85 -19.09
N ARG A 525 -8.26 -0.94 -17.96
CA ARG A 525 -7.68 -1.17 -16.62
C ARG A 525 -7.63 -2.67 -16.35
N LEU A 526 -6.56 -3.33 -16.79
CA LEU A 526 -6.47 -4.80 -16.96
C LEU A 526 -5.58 -5.46 -15.89
N ALA A 527 -4.39 -5.94 -16.27
CA ALA A 527 -3.43 -6.54 -15.35
C ALA A 527 -3.01 -5.54 -14.26
N ASN A 528 -3.03 -5.98 -13.00
CA ASN A 528 -2.86 -5.15 -11.80
C ASN A 528 -3.68 -3.83 -11.81
N THR A 529 -4.82 -3.76 -12.51
CA THR A 529 -5.63 -2.53 -12.72
C THR A 529 -4.84 -1.39 -13.41
N LYS A 530 -3.71 -1.71 -14.05
CA LYS A 530 -2.89 -0.76 -14.83
C LYS A 530 -3.50 -0.53 -16.21
N GLU A 531 -3.12 0.58 -16.82
CA GLU A 531 -3.73 1.06 -18.05
C GLU A 531 -2.98 0.51 -19.27
N ARG A 532 -3.63 -0.36 -20.04
CA ARG A 532 -3.13 -0.85 -21.32
C ARG A 532 -3.27 0.24 -22.39
N ASP A 533 -2.17 0.56 -23.05
CA ASP A 533 -2.12 1.35 -24.27
C ASP A 533 -2.05 0.39 -25.47
N PHE A 534 -3.21 0.03 -26.00
CA PHE A 534 -3.36 -1.02 -27.03
C PHE A 534 -2.56 -0.74 -28.30
N SER A 535 -2.37 0.54 -28.67
CA SER A 535 -1.59 0.94 -29.85
C SER A 535 -0.11 0.49 -29.80
N ILE A 536 0.43 0.31 -28.59
CA ILE A 536 1.84 -0.04 -28.34
C ILE A 536 2.04 -1.31 -27.49
N GLY A 537 0.97 -1.88 -26.94
CA GLY A 537 0.96 -3.13 -26.16
C GLY A 537 1.45 -3.00 -24.72
N LEU A 538 1.77 -1.79 -24.23
CA LEU A 538 2.38 -1.58 -22.91
C LEU A 538 1.33 -1.25 -21.84
N ASP A 539 1.65 -1.54 -20.57
CA ASP A 539 0.92 -1.04 -19.41
C ASP A 539 1.64 0.19 -18.84
N ASN A 540 0.88 1.26 -18.59
CA ASN A 540 1.37 2.40 -17.80
C ASN A 540 1.29 2.07 -16.30
N HIS A 541 2.44 1.86 -15.64
CA HIS A 541 2.50 1.60 -14.20
C HIS A 541 2.59 2.88 -13.36
N GLY A 542 2.84 4.04 -14.00
CA GLY A 542 3.15 5.32 -13.37
C GLY A 542 4.50 5.83 -13.86
N PHE A 543 5.59 5.42 -13.19
CA PHE A 543 6.96 5.86 -13.50
C PHE A 543 7.67 5.00 -14.56
N ARG A 544 7.10 3.85 -14.92
CA ARG A 544 7.62 2.94 -15.95
C ARG A 544 6.51 2.39 -16.83
N TYR A 545 6.88 1.98 -18.03
CA TYR A 545 6.03 1.20 -18.93
C TYR A 545 6.44 -0.27 -18.90
N PHE A 546 5.46 -1.15 -18.66
CA PHE A 546 5.63 -2.60 -18.61
C PHE A 546 5.20 -3.25 -19.92
N ASP A 547 5.97 -4.24 -20.38
CA ASP A 547 5.68 -5.04 -21.57
C ASP A 547 5.37 -6.48 -21.14
N PRO A 548 4.08 -6.91 -21.18
CA PRO A 548 3.68 -8.24 -20.70
C PRO A 548 4.16 -9.36 -21.62
N GLU A 549 4.32 -9.10 -22.93
CA GLU A 549 4.79 -10.11 -23.89
C GLU A 549 6.17 -10.63 -23.49
N VAL A 550 7.05 -9.72 -23.05
CA VAL A 550 8.40 -10.03 -22.57
C VAL A 550 8.54 -10.04 -21.04
N GLY A 551 7.44 -9.81 -20.31
CA GLY A 551 7.34 -9.87 -18.85
C GLY A 551 8.26 -8.91 -18.08
N ARG A 552 8.54 -7.70 -18.61
CA ARG A 552 9.51 -6.77 -17.99
C ARG A 552 9.26 -5.29 -18.31
N TYR A 553 9.92 -4.39 -17.58
CA TYR A 553 9.89 -2.96 -17.87
C TYR A 553 10.73 -2.58 -19.11
N VAL A 554 10.29 -1.55 -19.84
CA VAL A 554 10.95 -1.06 -21.07
C VAL A 554 11.93 0.10 -20.82
N ASN A 555 11.88 0.70 -19.63
CA ASN A 555 12.80 1.73 -19.15
C ASN A 555 13.40 1.34 -17.79
N PRO A 556 14.57 1.88 -17.40
CA PRO A 556 15.20 1.58 -16.12
C PRO A 556 14.35 2.10 -14.95
N ASP A 557 14.47 1.46 -13.79
CA ASP A 557 13.96 1.96 -12.52
C ASP A 557 14.49 3.38 -12.19
N PRO A 558 13.63 4.40 -12.03
CA PRO A 558 14.05 5.73 -11.60
C PRO A 558 14.60 5.80 -10.17
N LEU A 559 14.35 4.79 -9.31
CA LEU A 559 15.05 4.65 -8.02
C LEU A 559 16.42 3.95 -8.18
N GLY A 560 16.79 3.57 -9.40
CA GLY A 560 18.01 2.84 -9.73
C GLY A 560 18.06 1.50 -9.01
N TYR A 561 19.20 1.20 -8.39
CA TYR A 561 19.44 -0.10 -7.75
C TYR A 561 18.78 -0.27 -6.36
N LYS A 562 17.61 0.35 -6.13
CA LYS A 562 16.88 0.25 -4.86
C LYS A 562 16.15 -1.09 -4.73
N ASP A 563 15.38 -1.48 -5.74
CA ASP A 563 14.60 -2.73 -5.75
C ASP A 563 15.45 -3.96 -6.15
N GLY A 564 16.61 -3.74 -6.78
CA GLY A 564 17.56 -4.79 -7.13
C GLY A 564 18.69 -4.31 -8.05
N PRO A 565 19.68 -5.18 -8.37
CA PRO A 565 20.76 -4.87 -9.31
C PRO A 565 20.32 -4.81 -10.77
N ASN A 566 19.12 -5.33 -11.10
CA ASN A 566 18.55 -5.34 -12.45
C ASN A 566 17.33 -4.42 -12.49
N THR A 567 17.50 -3.25 -13.10
CA THR A 567 16.55 -2.13 -13.09
C THR A 567 15.33 -2.31 -14.01
N TYR A 568 15.18 -3.47 -14.65
CA TYR A 568 14.06 -3.77 -15.56
C TYR A 568 13.14 -4.90 -15.07
N LEU A 569 13.46 -5.54 -13.93
CA LEU A 569 12.65 -6.63 -13.41
C LEU A 569 11.26 -6.14 -13.01
N PHE A 570 10.24 -6.89 -13.41
CA PHE A 570 8.92 -6.77 -12.82
C PHE A 570 8.82 -7.72 -11.63
N THR A 571 8.32 -7.23 -10.49
CA THR A 571 7.93 -8.03 -9.30
C THR A 571 8.98 -9.01 -8.75
N ASN A 572 10.27 -8.79 -9.05
CA ASN A 572 11.36 -9.76 -8.84
C ASN A 572 11.07 -11.16 -9.44
N ASN A 573 10.42 -11.20 -10.61
CA ASN A 573 9.95 -12.41 -11.31
C ASN A 573 8.98 -13.28 -10.49
N ASN A 574 8.22 -12.67 -9.58
CA ASN A 574 7.18 -13.35 -8.81
C ASN A 574 5.85 -12.57 -8.85
N PRO A 575 5.26 -12.41 -10.06
CA PRO A 575 4.07 -11.58 -10.27
C PRO A 575 2.80 -12.18 -9.65
N ILE A 576 2.79 -13.47 -9.34
CA ILE A 576 1.68 -14.17 -8.68
C ILE A 576 1.54 -13.79 -7.19
N ASN A 577 2.62 -13.30 -6.55
CA ASN A 577 2.64 -13.00 -5.11
C ASN A 577 3.03 -11.55 -4.78
N HIS A 578 3.55 -10.81 -5.76
CA HIS A 578 4.01 -9.43 -5.58
C HIS A 578 3.32 -8.49 -6.59
N VAL A 579 3.28 -7.20 -6.28
CA VAL A 579 2.83 -6.11 -7.16
C VAL A 579 3.85 -4.97 -7.14
N ASP A 580 3.93 -4.16 -8.20
CA ASP A 580 4.67 -2.88 -8.18
C ASP A 580 3.64 -1.72 -8.31
N PRO A 581 3.25 -1.07 -7.20
CA PRO A 581 2.23 -0.02 -7.18
C PRO A 581 2.49 1.18 -8.09
N LEU A 582 3.75 1.52 -8.40
CA LEU A 582 4.09 2.76 -9.11
C LEU A 582 5.04 2.56 -10.30
N GLY A 583 5.52 1.33 -10.52
CA GLY A 583 6.65 1.09 -11.42
C GLY A 583 7.96 1.56 -10.80
N LEU A 584 8.17 1.34 -9.49
CA LEU A 584 9.34 1.80 -8.71
C LEU A 584 9.86 0.82 -7.63
N GLU A 585 9.03 -0.10 -7.12
CA GLU A 585 9.41 -0.95 -5.98
C GLU A 585 8.48 -2.16 -5.85
N THR A 586 9.06 -3.37 -5.90
CA THR A 586 8.35 -4.63 -5.70
C THR A 586 7.81 -4.71 -4.27
N ARG A 587 6.50 -4.88 -4.13
CA ARG A 587 5.83 -5.11 -2.84
C ARG A 587 5.22 -6.49 -2.79
N ARG A 588 5.49 -7.21 -1.70
CA ARG A 588 4.83 -8.49 -1.43
C ARG A 588 3.37 -8.27 -1.07
N HIS A 589 2.48 -8.99 -1.74
CA HIS A 589 1.05 -8.95 -1.47
C HIS A 589 0.72 -9.75 -0.20
N HIS A 590 0.87 -9.11 0.95
CA HIS A 590 0.18 -9.50 2.17
C HIS A 590 -1.06 -8.60 2.30
N LEU A 591 -2.26 -9.18 2.34
CA LEU A 591 -3.52 -8.44 2.43
C LEU A 591 -3.86 -8.01 3.87
N LEU A 592 -2.83 -7.61 4.62
CA LEU A 592 -2.98 -6.78 5.81
C LEU A 592 -3.27 -5.36 5.32
N ALA A 593 -4.30 -4.72 5.86
CA ALA A 593 -4.84 -3.47 5.32
C ALA A 593 -3.80 -2.33 5.25
N LEU A 594 -3.28 -2.08 4.04
CA LEU A 594 -2.45 -0.92 3.71
C LEU A 594 -3.29 0.25 3.19
N ASP A 595 -4.32 0.62 3.96
CA ASP A 595 -4.79 1.99 3.89
C ASP A 595 -3.68 2.91 4.43
N ARG A 596 -3.36 3.99 3.71
CA ARG A 596 -2.01 4.59 3.78
C ARG A 596 -1.90 5.70 4.83
N ASP A 597 -1.50 5.35 6.05
CA ASP A 597 -0.60 6.24 6.80
C ASP A 597 0.39 5.50 7.72
N THR A 598 1.69 5.55 7.38
CA THR A 598 2.73 4.73 8.02
C THR A 598 3.27 5.30 9.34
N GLY A 599 2.77 6.46 9.79
CA GLY A 599 3.15 7.07 11.06
C GLY A 599 2.53 6.41 12.30
N ALA A 600 1.24 6.06 12.23
CA ALA A 600 0.48 5.51 13.37
C ALA A 600 0.73 4.01 13.54
N LEU A 601 0.44 3.22 12.49
CA LEU A 601 0.61 1.76 12.49
C LEU A 601 2.01 1.33 12.90
N ARG A 602 3.06 2.09 12.55
CA ARG A 602 4.42 1.77 13.00
C ARG A 602 4.58 1.86 14.53
N LYS A 603 4.04 2.89 15.18
CA LYS A 603 4.10 3.04 16.65
C LYS A 603 3.26 1.98 17.37
N GLU A 604 2.16 1.56 16.76
CA GLU A 604 1.27 0.52 17.30
C GLU A 604 1.87 -0.88 17.10
N PHE A 605 2.49 -1.15 15.95
CA PHE A 605 3.24 -2.39 15.70
C PHE A 605 4.48 -2.48 16.62
N GLU A 606 5.19 -1.37 16.84
CA GLU A 606 6.26 -1.24 17.86
C GLU A 606 5.74 -1.23 19.32
N ARG A 607 4.42 -1.30 19.55
CA ARG A 607 3.79 -1.62 20.85
C ARG A 607 3.33 -3.08 20.91
N ALA A 608 2.69 -3.60 19.86
CA ALA A 608 2.27 -5.00 19.76
C ALA A 608 3.46 -5.97 19.87
N LEU A 609 4.59 -5.67 19.20
CA LEU A 609 5.87 -6.38 19.32
C LEU A 609 6.50 -6.32 20.73
N LYS A 610 5.96 -5.53 21.67
CA LYS A 610 6.37 -5.52 23.09
C LYS A 610 5.45 -6.36 23.98
N GLY A 611 4.35 -6.90 23.44
CA GLY A 611 3.33 -7.63 24.21
C GLY A 611 2.96 -9.02 23.68
N SER A 612 3.22 -9.35 22.41
CA SER A 612 2.83 -10.64 21.81
C SER A 612 3.97 -11.67 21.79
N GLN A 613 3.63 -12.95 21.95
CA GLN A 613 4.58 -14.06 22.11
C GLN A 613 5.33 -14.48 20.81
N LEU A 614 5.17 -13.72 19.71
CA LEU A 614 5.80 -14.02 18.41
C LEU A 614 7.33 -14.09 18.48
N GLY A 615 7.95 -13.31 19.38
CA GLY A 615 9.41 -13.23 19.52
C GLY A 615 10.12 -14.54 19.87
N ILE A 616 9.42 -15.58 20.34
CA ILE A 616 10.04 -16.89 20.62
C ILE A 616 10.13 -17.74 19.34
N HIS A 617 9.14 -17.68 18.45
CA HIS A 617 9.09 -18.57 17.27
C HIS A 617 10.18 -18.22 16.25
N ASP A 618 10.30 -16.94 15.87
CA ASP A 618 11.30 -16.48 14.90
C ASP A 618 12.72 -16.65 15.46
N PHE A 619 12.91 -16.39 16.76
CA PHE A 619 14.15 -16.65 17.48
C PHE A 619 14.56 -18.13 17.44
N CYS A 620 13.60 -19.06 17.56
CA CYS A 620 13.86 -20.50 17.41
C CYS A 620 14.24 -20.89 15.96
N VAL A 621 13.59 -20.31 14.94
CA VAL A 621 13.89 -20.60 13.53
C VAL A 621 15.29 -20.08 13.13
N ASP A 622 15.63 -18.86 13.51
CA ASP A 622 16.97 -18.30 13.27
C ASP A 622 18.07 -19.05 14.05
N ILE A 623 17.75 -19.58 15.24
CA ILE A 623 18.66 -20.44 16.01
C ILE A 623 18.84 -21.83 15.37
N GLU A 624 17.77 -22.53 14.94
CA GLU A 624 17.93 -23.83 14.26
C GLU A 624 18.80 -23.68 13.01
N LYS A 625 18.66 -22.59 12.27
CA LYS A 625 19.47 -22.27 11.09
C LYS A 625 20.92 -21.92 11.44
N GLY A 626 21.13 -20.98 12.37
CA GLY A 626 22.47 -20.55 12.79
C GLY A 626 23.29 -21.67 13.45
N ALA A 627 22.64 -22.57 14.19
CA ALA A 627 23.29 -23.73 14.80
C ALA A 627 23.64 -24.83 13.77
N HIS A 628 22.80 -25.04 12.75
CA HIS A 628 23.09 -25.98 11.65
C HIS A 628 24.35 -25.55 10.87
N ASP A 629 24.46 -24.26 10.55
CA ASP A 629 25.60 -23.71 9.83
C ASP A 629 26.88 -23.63 10.72
N ALA A 630 26.74 -23.46 12.04
CA ALA A 630 27.86 -23.43 12.97
C ALA A 630 28.41 -24.83 13.37
N LEU A 631 27.62 -25.90 13.23
CA LEU A 631 27.95 -27.25 13.71
C LEU A 631 28.11 -28.26 12.56
N HIS A 632 28.97 -27.96 11.58
CA HIS A 632 29.36 -28.90 10.53
C HIS A 632 30.08 -30.15 11.09
N GLY A 633 29.33 -31.20 11.41
CA GLY A 633 29.84 -32.51 11.83
C GLY A 633 28.87 -33.29 12.73
N ASN A 634 29.25 -34.50 13.13
CA ASN A 634 28.40 -35.47 13.85
C ASN A 634 27.79 -35.01 15.20
N ARG A 635 28.12 -33.82 15.71
CA ARG A 635 27.53 -33.27 16.95
C ARG A 635 26.26 -32.42 16.72
N GLY A 636 26.04 -31.91 15.51
CA GLY A 636 24.85 -31.09 15.21
C GLY A 636 23.52 -31.85 15.38
N GLY A 637 23.52 -33.16 15.13
CA GLY A 637 22.33 -34.02 15.25
C GLY A 637 21.86 -34.22 16.70
N GLU A 638 22.79 -34.42 17.64
CA GLU A 638 22.43 -34.59 19.07
C GLU A 638 21.96 -33.26 19.68
N TRP A 639 22.59 -32.14 19.32
CA TRP A 639 22.17 -30.81 19.73
C TRP A 639 20.75 -30.47 19.22
N LEU A 640 20.46 -30.71 17.93
CA LEU A 640 19.13 -30.50 17.36
C LEU A 640 18.07 -31.41 17.99
N LYS A 641 18.44 -32.64 18.38
CA LYS A 641 17.55 -33.55 19.09
C LYS A 641 17.19 -33.04 20.49
N GLU A 642 18.20 -32.68 21.31
CA GLU A 642 17.98 -32.14 22.66
C GLU A 642 17.19 -30.82 22.63
N TRP A 643 17.41 -29.97 21.62
CA TRP A 643 16.67 -28.72 21.43
C TRP A 643 15.21 -28.99 21.10
N ARG A 644 14.94 -29.95 20.19
CA ARG A 644 13.56 -30.31 19.81
C ARG A 644 12.81 -31.01 20.94
N GLU A 645 13.45 -31.89 21.70
CA GLU A 645 12.86 -32.54 22.88
C GLU A 645 12.57 -31.54 24.03
N PHE A 646 13.22 -30.37 24.03
CA PHE A 646 12.90 -29.27 24.95
C PHE A 646 11.74 -28.39 24.46
N MET A 647 11.73 -28.04 23.17
CA MET A 647 10.77 -27.10 22.56
C MET A 647 9.46 -27.72 22.07
N PHE A 648 9.42 -29.03 21.82
CA PHE A 648 8.27 -29.74 21.25
C PHE A 648 7.98 -31.05 22.00
N ASP A 649 6.74 -31.51 21.93
CA ASP A 649 6.37 -32.85 22.39
C ASP A 649 6.80 -33.94 21.38
N LYS A 650 6.64 -35.20 21.77
CA LYS A 650 6.96 -36.38 20.93
C LYS A 650 6.16 -36.47 19.61
N ASN A 651 5.17 -35.61 19.40
CA ASN A 651 4.36 -35.52 18.18
C ASN A 651 4.72 -34.26 17.35
N GLY A 652 5.72 -33.48 17.77
CA GLY A 652 6.13 -32.22 17.11
C GLY A 652 5.29 -30.99 17.49
N LYS A 653 4.42 -31.07 18.51
CA LYS A 653 3.62 -29.92 18.96
C LYS A 653 4.44 -29.04 19.91
N SER A 654 4.48 -27.74 19.65
CA SER A 654 5.25 -26.80 20.48
C SER A 654 4.79 -26.78 21.94
N LEU A 655 5.76 -26.81 22.85
CA LEU A 655 5.57 -26.69 24.30
C LEU A 655 5.69 -25.22 24.70
N ASN A 656 4.71 -24.71 25.45
CA ASN A 656 4.70 -23.32 25.90
C ASN A 656 5.75 -23.12 27.01
N ARG A 657 6.94 -22.62 26.64
CA ARG A 657 8.08 -22.35 27.54
C ARG A 657 8.21 -20.85 27.82
N GLY A 658 8.58 -20.48 29.05
CA GLY A 658 8.91 -19.10 29.38
C GLY A 658 10.24 -18.67 28.75
N GLU A 659 10.33 -17.42 28.29
CA GLU A 659 11.51 -16.83 27.62
C GLU A 659 12.81 -17.07 28.43
N ALA A 660 12.74 -16.92 29.76
CA ALA A 660 13.88 -17.16 30.66
C ALA A 660 14.36 -18.62 30.68
N ASP A 661 13.47 -19.60 30.56
CA ASP A 661 13.85 -21.02 30.52
C ASP A 661 14.45 -21.40 29.16
N VAL A 662 13.94 -20.82 28.07
CA VAL A 662 14.50 -20.98 26.72
C VAL A 662 15.95 -20.45 26.67
N TYR A 663 16.19 -19.23 27.14
CA TYR A 663 17.56 -18.68 27.22
C TYR A 663 18.48 -19.49 28.15
N LYS A 664 17.96 -19.97 29.28
CA LYS A 664 18.73 -20.79 30.25
C LYS A 664 19.14 -22.14 29.64
N LYS A 665 18.22 -22.83 28.96
CA LYS A 665 18.51 -24.09 28.25
C LYS A 665 19.49 -23.87 27.09
N LEU A 666 19.31 -22.81 26.30
CA LEU A 666 20.22 -22.45 25.21
C LEU A 666 21.65 -22.20 25.71
N HIS A 667 21.82 -21.45 26.79
CA HIS A 667 23.13 -21.23 27.41
C HIS A 667 23.75 -22.51 27.99
N GLN A 668 22.95 -23.40 28.60
CA GLN A 668 23.43 -24.69 29.09
C GLN A 668 23.95 -25.57 27.93
N MET A 669 23.16 -25.71 26.86
CA MET A 669 23.51 -26.51 25.69
C MET A 669 24.71 -25.93 24.93
N ALA A 670 24.80 -24.60 24.82
CA ALA A 670 25.93 -23.92 24.21
C ALA A 670 27.22 -24.14 25.00
N ASN A 671 27.20 -23.94 26.33
CA ASN A 671 28.36 -24.17 27.19
C ASN A 671 28.81 -25.64 27.17
N ALA A 672 27.87 -26.59 27.20
CA ALA A 672 28.17 -28.04 27.14
C ALA A 672 28.85 -28.46 25.83
N ASN A 673 28.56 -27.76 24.72
CA ASN A 673 29.12 -28.03 23.40
C ASN A 673 30.28 -27.09 23.00
N GLY A 674 30.71 -26.16 23.88
CA GLY A 674 31.77 -25.20 23.60
C GLY A 674 31.39 -24.10 22.59
N ILE A 675 30.10 -23.82 22.42
CA ILE A 675 29.57 -22.89 21.42
C ILE A 675 29.60 -21.46 21.94
N ASP A 676 30.36 -20.60 21.26
CA ASP A 676 30.40 -19.16 21.50
C ASP A 676 29.19 -18.46 20.88
N LEU A 677 28.13 -18.26 21.68
CA LEU A 677 26.88 -17.62 21.28
C LEU A 677 27.07 -16.20 20.69
N SER A 678 28.17 -15.49 21.01
CA SER A 678 28.43 -14.16 20.45
C SER A 678 28.68 -14.18 18.92
N LYS A 679 29.08 -15.33 18.38
CA LYS A 679 29.38 -15.50 16.95
C LYS A 679 28.14 -15.74 16.10
N MET A 680 27.06 -16.33 16.64
CA MET A 680 25.80 -16.49 15.88
C MET A 680 25.07 -15.16 15.68
N ILE A 681 25.08 -14.27 16.68
CA ILE A 681 24.30 -13.02 16.67
C ILE A 681 24.79 -12.00 15.63
N ASN A 682 26.09 -12.02 15.30
CA ASN A 682 26.73 -11.11 14.35
C ASN A 682 26.27 -11.28 12.88
N TYR A 683 25.57 -12.37 12.54
CA TYR A 683 25.24 -12.66 11.14
C TYR A 683 24.01 -11.94 10.57
N ASN A 684 23.11 -11.40 11.40
CA ASN A 684 21.90 -10.74 10.86
C ASN A 684 21.25 -9.63 11.73
N THR A 685 21.81 -9.25 12.89
CA THR A 685 21.26 -8.12 13.68
C THR A 685 22.21 -6.92 13.69
N GLY A 686 21.69 -5.75 13.31
CA GLY A 686 22.47 -4.51 13.32
C GLY A 686 22.84 -4.05 14.74
N ALA A 687 23.98 -3.39 14.91
CA ALA A 687 24.59 -3.09 16.21
C ALA A 687 23.68 -2.35 17.22
N ALA A 688 22.69 -1.57 16.75
CA ALA A 688 21.69 -0.92 17.60
C ALA A 688 20.85 -1.91 18.44
N THR A 689 20.73 -3.17 18.01
CA THR A 689 20.10 -4.24 18.79
C THR A 689 20.93 -4.59 20.03
N PHE A 690 22.27 -4.64 19.90
CA PHE A 690 23.16 -5.07 20.99
C PHE A 690 23.07 -4.13 22.22
N GLU A 691 23.12 -2.81 22.02
CA GLU A 691 23.00 -1.84 23.12
C GLU A 691 21.65 -1.96 23.86
N LYS A 692 20.57 -2.22 23.11
CA LYS A 692 19.20 -2.36 23.63
C LYS A 692 19.05 -3.57 24.56
N TYR A 693 19.70 -4.69 24.27
CA TYR A 693 19.72 -5.87 25.15
C TYR A 693 20.79 -5.77 26.26
N ALA A 694 21.93 -5.13 26.01
CA ALA A 694 22.93 -4.84 27.03
C ALA A 694 22.39 -3.92 28.15
N GLY A 695 21.40 -3.08 27.86
CA GLY A 695 20.61 -2.35 28.87
C GLY A 695 19.86 -3.29 29.81
N ARG A 696 19.00 -4.17 29.27
CA ARG A 696 18.22 -5.15 30.06
C ARG A 696 19.08 -6.05 30.94
N LEU A 697 20.27 -6.46 30.48
CA LEU A 697 21.19 -7.28 31.27
C LEU A 697 21.68 -6.60 32.57
N LYS A 698 21.71 -5.26 32.61
CA LYS A 698 21.99 -4.50 33.85
C LYS A 698 20.78 -4.43 34.79
N GLU A 699 19.57 -4.36 34.25
CA GLU A 699 18.32 -4.27 35.04
C GLU A 699 18.06 -5.56 35.82
N ILE A 700 18.41 -6.73 35.27
CA ILE A 700 18.30 -8.05 35.93
C ILE A 700 19.52 -8.41 36.82
N GLY A 701 20.36 -7.43 37.17
CA GLY A 701 21.36 -7.56 38.23
C GLY A 701 22.65 -8.33 37.90
N TRP A 702 22.92 -8.65 36.62
CA TRP A 702 24.13 -9.38 36.24
C TRP A 702 25.38 -8.49 36.25
N ARG A 703 26.44 -8.95 36.95
CA ARG A 703 27.77 -8.30 36.93
C ARG A 703 28.60 -8.82 35.76
N ALA A 704 28.73 -8.03 34.70
CA ALA A 704 29.81 -8.22 33.73
C ALA A 704 31.17 -7.93 34.41
N VAL A 705 32.15 -8.83 34.23
CA VAL A 705 33.53 -8.61 34.72
C VAL A 705 34.21 -7.60 33.79
N SER A 706 34.43 -6.38 34.28
CA SER A 706 34.88 -5.25 33.47
C SER A 706 36.40 -5.16 33.33
N SER A 707 36.90 -5.23 32.09
CA SER A 707 38.27 -4.84 31.73
C SER A 707 38.38 -3.34 31.42
N GLY A 708 38.44 -2.51 32.47
CA GLY A 708 39.06 -1.18 32.43
C GLY A 708 38.25 -0.01 31.82
N LYS A 709 38.15 1.08 32.61
CA LYS A 709 37.86 2.46 32.19
C LYS A 709 36.50 2.76 31.51
N TYR A 710 35.43 2.82 32.31
CA TYR A 710 34.60 4.05 32.37
C TYR A 710 33.85 4.11 33.71
N ALA A 711 34.42 4.80 34.69
CA ALA A 711 33.94 4.78 36.08
C ALA A 711 34.17 6.11 36.82
N GLN A 712 33.45 7.15 36.42
CA GLN A 712 33.18 8.35 37.24
C GLN A 712 31.75 8.81 36.96
N TYR A 713 31.11 9.41 37.97
CA TYR A 713 29.70 9.84 37.97
C TYR A 713 28.64 8.75 37.70
N LEU A 714 28.30 8.00 38.74
CA LEU A 714 26.91 7.88 39.25
C LEU A 714 26.90 7.14 40.60
N ARG A 715 26.73 7.88 41.70
CA ARG A 715 26.42 7.36 43.06
C ARG A 715 25.42 8.32 43.71
N LYS A 716 24.54 7.77 44.57
CA LYS A 716 23.25 8.35 45.04
C LYS A 716 22.20 8.41 43.91
N ALA A 717 20.92 8.07 44.10
CA ALA A 717 20.21 7.22 45.07
C ALA A 717 18.79 6.92 44.48
N GLY A 718 18.03 5.89 44.85
CA GLY A 718 18.35 4.71 45.66
C GLY A 718 17.12 4.12 46.39
N LYS A 719 16.68 2.91 45.99
CA LYS A 719 15.56 2.10 46.56
C LYS A 719 14.15 2.66 46.21
N ALA A 720 13.05 1.90 46.27
CA ALA A 720 12.83 0.50 46.67
C ALA A 720 11.83 -0.22 45.73
N GLY A 721 11.64 -1.54 45.90
CA GLY A 721 10.60 -2.33 45.22
C GLY A 721 10.17 -3.55 46.06
N LYS A 722 9.13 -4.29 45.63
CA LYS A 722 8.67 -5.55 46.23
C LYS A 722 7.96 -6.46 45.21
N PHE A 723 7.53 -7.65 45.62
CA PHE A 723 7.42 -8.87 44.78
C PHE A 723 5.99 -9.37 44.50
N LEU A 724 5.83 -9.95 43.30
CA LEU A 724 5.12 -11.20 42.92
C LEU A 724 3.93 -11.76 43.75
N GLY A 725 2.89 -12.14 43.00
CA GLY A 725 1.88 -13.16 43.34
C GLY A 725 1.32 -13.77 42.04
N ALA A 726 0.88 -15.03 42.02
CA ALA A 726 0.50 -15.73 40.78
C ALA A 726 -0.62 -16.78 40.96
N ALA A 727 -1.54 -16.83 39.98
CA ALA A 727 -2.48 -17.92 39.70
C ALA A 727 -3.03 -17.75 38.27
N GLY A 728 -3.67 -18.77 37.69
CA GLY A 728 -4.40 -18.62 36.41
C GLY A 728 -5.04 -19.93 35.93
N THR A 729 -5.98 -19.82 34.98
CA THR A 729 -6.50 -20.88 34.06
C THR A 729 -7.37 -20.19 32.98
N LEU A 730 -7.53 -20.82 31.81
CA LEU A 730 -8.30 -20.30 30.66
C LEU A 730 -9.82 -20.49 30.83
N TYR A 731 -10.63 -19.68 30.14
CA TYR A 731 -11.61 -20.17 29.14
C TYR A 731 -12.00 -19.08 28.11
N THR A 732 -12.92 -19.39 27.19
CA THR A 732 -13.00 -18.87 25.81
C THR A 732 -13.91 -17.65 25.55
N ALA A 733 -13.40 -16.75 24.70
CA ALA A 733 -14.07 -16.08 23.56
C ALA A 733 -15.54 -15.58 23.61
N GLY A 734 -15.71 -14.27 23.34
CA GLY A 734 -16.34 -13.86 22.07
C GLY A 734 -17.59 -12.94 22.05
N ARG A 735 -17.35 -11.66 21.72
CA ARG A 735 -18.04 -10.88 20.64
C ARG A 735 -19.56 -10.54 20.80
N TRP A 736 -19.91 -9.25 20.90
CA TRP A 736 -20.73 -8.46 19.93
C TRP A 736 -21.17 -7.06 20.47
N ILE A 737 -21.69 -6.22 19.57
CA ILE A 737 -22.00 -4.76 19.66
C ILE A 737 -23.12 -4.51 18.61
N LEU A 738 -24.16 -3.66 18.72
CA LEU A 738 -24.69 -2.63 19.66
C LEU A 738 -26.16 -3.05 20.05
N GLY A 739 -27.04 -2.32 20.75
CA GLY A 739 -27.15 -0.92 21.25
C GLY A 739 -28.63 -0.62 21.64
N PRO A 740 -29.07 0.64 21.90
CA PRO A 740 -28.38 1.93 21.77
C PRO A 740 -28.06 2.63 23.11
N ASN A 741 -27.09 3.56 23.08
CA ASN A 741 -26.80 4.56 24.13
C ASN A 741 -26.61 4.06 25.57
N GLU A 742 -25.68 3.13 25.78
CA GLU A 742 -25.03 2.92 27.09
C GLU A 742 -23.57 3.38 27.01
N ALA A 743 -23.21 4.36 27.84
CA ALA A 743 -21.85 4.92 27.94
C ALA A 743 -21.57 5.55 29.32
N PHE A 744 -22.29 5.11 30.37
CA PHE A 744 -22.21 5.74 31.71
C PHE A 744 -22.50 4.76 32.88
N ALA A 745 -22.33 3.45 32.68
CA ALA A 745 -22.73 2.42 33.66
C ALA A 745 -21.68 1.33 33.98
N GLU A 746 -20.62 1.16 33.18
CA GLU A 746 -19.60 0.10 33.39
C GLU A 746 -18.36 0.58 34.19
N GLU A 747 -18.56 1.18 35.36
CA GLU A 747 -17.47 1.38 36.33
C GLU A 747 -17.91 1.22 37.81
N MET A 748 -19.00 0.47 38.06
CA MET A 748 -19.43 0.08 39.41
C MET A 748 -19.86 -1.39 39.45
N ASP A 749 -19.16 -2.19 40.25
CA ASP A 749 -19.40 -3.63 40.43
C ASP A 749 -20.54 -3.83 41.46
N LEU A 750 -21.72 -4.27 40.99
CA LEU A 750 -22.96 -4.36 41.78
C LEU A 750 -23.50 -5.79 41.90
N PRO A 751 -24.17 -6.16 43.01
CA PRO A 751 -24.71 -7.50 43.20
C PRO A 751 -25.75 -7.91 42.15
N ALA A 752 -25.70 -9.18 41.72
CA ALA A 752 -26.61 -9.72 40.73
C ALA A 752 -28.08 -9.67 41.21
N GLY A 753 -28.94 -9.02 40.42
CA GLY A 753 -30.38 -8.89 40.66
C GLY A 753 -30.86 -7.45 40.90
N THR A 754 -29.97 -6.49 41.13
CA THR A 754 -30.32 -5.06 41.21
C THR A 754 -30.77 -4.53 39.85
N LYS A 755 -31.95 -3.89 39.78
CA LYS A 755 -32.40 -3.16 38.59
C LYS A 755 -31.85 -1.74 38.60
N ILE A 756 -31.43 -1.25 37.43
CA ILE A 756 -30.91 0.11 37.24
C ILE A 756 -31.94 1.19 37.63
N GLU A 757 -33.23 0.91 37.42
CA GLU A 757 -34.35 1.81 37.73
C GLU A 757 -34.42 2.18 39.23
N ASP A 758 -34.26 1.21 40.13
CA ASP A 758 -34.37 1.40 41.59
C ASP A 758 -33.22 2.27 42.17
N THR A 759 -32.04 2.19 41.54
CA THR A 759 -30.86 2.97 41.93
C THR A 759 -31.05 4.47 41.69
N TRP A 760 -31.69 4.83 40.57
CA TRP A 760 -31.80 6.23 40.14
C TRP A 760 -32.74 7.05 41.03
N ASP A 761 -33.88 6.49 41.43
CA ASP A 761 -34.82 7.16 42.34
C ASP A 761 -34.34 7.18 43.80
N SER A 762 -33.35 6.37 44.16
CA SER A 762 -32.68 6.42 45.47
C SER A 762 -31.66 7.56 45.53
N ILE A 763 -30.91 7.80 44.45
CA ILE A 763 -30.00 8.95 44.32
C ILE A 763 -30.78 10.28 44.39
N LYS A 764 -31.94 10.38 43.72
CA LYS A 764 -32.82 11.57 43.77
C LYS A 764 -33.31 11.94 45.17
N ARG A 765 -33.31 10.99 46.13
CA ARG A 765 -33.78 11.20 47.51
C ARG A 765 -32.69 11.67 48.49
N GLY A 766 -31.44 11.75 48.05
CA GLY A 766 -30.35 12.36 48.83
C GLY A 766 -29.81 11.50 49.98
N GLU A 767 -30.06 10.18 49.96
CA GLU A 767 -29.74 9.26 51.07
C GLU A 767 -28.25 8.87 51.18
N PHE A 768 -27.37 9.44 50.33
CA PHE A 768 -25.94 9.13 50.28
C PHE A 768 -25.07 10.40 50.34
N GLY A 769 -24.04 10.41 51.20
CA GLY A 769 -23.15 11.55 51.42
C GLY A 769 -21.68 11.26 51.12
N LEU A 770 -21.00 12.20 50.46
CA LEU A 770 -19.56 12.15 50.18
C LEU A 770 -18.75 12.82 51.30
N GLN A 771 -17.60 12.22 51.66
CA GLN A 771 -16.59 12.82 52.55
C GLN A 771 -15.19 12.66 51.96
N TRP A 772 -14.32 13.65 52.20
CA TRP A 772 -12.95 13.69 51.67
C TRP A 772 -11.92 13.78 52.80
N SER A 773 -10.90 12.92 52.78
CA SER A 773 -9.77 12.99 53.72
C SER A 773 -8.70 13.96 53.24
N LYS A 774 -8.34 14.95 54.07
CA LYS A 774 -7.40 16.02 53.74
C LYS A 774 -5.95 15.53 53.68
N GLY A 775 -5.36 15.42 52.48
CA GLY A 775 -3.90 15.29 52.32
C GLY A 775 -3.33 14.35 51.24
N SER A 776 -4.13 13.84 50.29
CA SER A 776 -3.65 12.97 49.20
C SER A 776 -3.95 13.54 47.81
N ASP A 777 -2.99 13.43 46.89
CA ASP A 777 -3.15 13.71 45.43
C ASP A 777 -3.98 12.63 44.70
N VAL A 778 -4.78 11.87 45.45
CA VAL A 778 -5.64 10.78 44.99
C VAL A 778 -6.98 10.93 45.70
N GLY A 779 -8.06 10.97 44.94
CA GLY A 779 -9.42 11.03 45.46
C GLY A 779 -9.92 9.66 45.88
N ALA A 780 -10.86 9.59 46.83
CA ALA A 780 -11.45 8.32 47.25
C ALA A 780 -12.94 8.46 47.56
N VAL A 781 -13.71 7.42 47.21
CA VAL A 781 -15.16 7.31 47.43
C VAL A 781 -15.44 6.03 48.22
N THR A 782 -16.42 6.07 49.12
CA THR A 782 -16.84 4.90 49.91
C THR A 782 -18.27 4.50 49.54
N ILE A 783 -18.47 3.25 49.12
CA ILE A 783 -19.76 2.67 48.74
C ILE A 783 -19.97 1.40 49.59
N GLY A 784 -21.12 1.28 50.26
CA GLY A 784 -21.43 0.11 51.10
C GLY A 784 -20.46 -0.15 52.27
N GLY A 785 -19.63 0.83 52.63
CA GLY A 785 -18.53 0.69 53.60
C GLY A 785 -17.16 0.35 52.99
N THR A 786 -17.10 -0.01 51.70
CA THR A 786 -15.86 -0.28 50.96
C THR A 786 -15.33 0.98 50.29
N ARG A 787 -14.02 1.24 50.37
CA ARG A 787 -13.36 2.44 49.83
C ARG A 787 -12.62 2.14 48.52
N TYR A 788 -12.80 3.03 47.54
CA TYR A 788 -12.21 2.97 46.19
C TYR A 788 -11.41 4.25 45.93
N GLU A 789 -10.34 4.19 45.14
CA GLU A 789 -9.44 5.32 44.84
C GLU A 789 -9.44 5.68 43.34
N VAL A 790 -9.37 6.98 43.03
CA VAL A 790 -9.48 7.53 41.67
C VAL A 790 -8.23 8.35 41.33
N GLY A 791 -7.57 8.02 40.21
CA GLY A 791 -6.31 8.63 39.81
C GLY A 791 -6.22 8.98 38.33
N GLY A 792 -6.15 10.28 38.02
CA GLY A 792 -5.94 10.81 36.68
C GLY A 792 -5.56 12.30 36.72
N LYS A 793 -4.66 12.74 35.83
CA LYS A 793 -4.27 14.16 35.71
C LYS A 793 -4.89 14.78 34.45
N TYR A 794 -5.80 15.72 34.65
CA TYR A 794 -6.34 16.59 33.60
C TYR A 794 -6.05 18.06 33.96
N PRO A 795 -5.51 18.88 33.05
CA PRO A 795 -5.32 20.31 33.29
C PRO A 795 -6.64 21.07 33.13
N LEU A 796 -6.87 22.03 34.03
CA LEU A 796 -7.96 23.01 33.95
C LEU A 796 -7.38 24.39 33.63
N TYR A 797 -8.17 25.21 32.94
CA TYR A 797 -7.81 26.57 32.52
C TYR A 797 -8.89 27.56 32.98
N ARG A 798 -8.53 28.85 33.07
CA ARG A 798 -9.52 29.93 32.98
C ARG A 798 -9.21 30.85 31.81
N SER A 799 -10.24 31.42 31.21
CA SER A 799 -10.12 32.66 30.45
C SER A 799 -10.02 33.85 31.40
N LYS A 800 -9.17 34.81 31.05
CA LYS A 800 -9.07 36.12 31.70
C LYS A 800 -8.99 37.17 30.60
N LYS A 801 -9.91 38.14 30.66
CA LYS A 801 -9.98 39.22 29.68
C LYS A 801 -9.08 40.38 30.12
N GLU A 802 -8.13 40.76 29.28
CA GLU A 802 -7.18 41.86 29.53
C GLU A 802 -7.22 42.84 28.35
N GLY A 803 -8.17 43.76 28.38
CA GLY A 803 -8.50 44.62 27.24
C GLY A 803 -9.45 43.91 26.27
N GLU A 804 -9.15 43.98 24.97
CA GLU A 804 -9.94 43.28 23.95
C GLU A 804 -9.52 41.79 23.83
N ASP A 805 -8.27 41.47 24.15
CA ASP A 805 -7.75 40.10 24.15
C ASP A 805 -8.25 39.27 25.35
N THR A 806 -8.43 37.97 25.09
CA THR A 806 -8.71 36.96 26.12
C THR A 806 -7.52 36.01 26.20
N LYS A 807 -6.84 35.96 27.35
CA LYS A 807 -5.75 35.02 27.62
C LYS A 807 -6.28 33.81 28.38
N LEU A 808 -5.68 32.65 28.13
CA LEU A 808 -5.86 31.45 28.94
C LEU A 808 -4.73 31.36 29.97
N GLU A 809 -5.09 31.26 31.25
CA GLU A 809 -4.16 31.04 32.36
C GLU A 809 -4.31 29.59 32.86
N TRP A 810 -3.18 28.95 33.19
CA TRP A 810 -3.13 27.59 33.76
C TRP A 810 -3.50 27.61 35.25
N PHE A 811 -4.24 26.61 35.72
CA PHE A 811 -4.36 26.31 37.16
C PHE A 811 -3.30 25.27 37.57
N ASP A 812 -2.27 25.70 38.31
CA ASP A 812 -1.15 24.83 38.71
C ASP A 812 -1.52 23.73 39.73
N LYS A 813 -2.71 23.78 40.35
CA LYS A 813 -3.12 22.82 41.40
C LYS A 813 -4.63 22.49 41.37
N PRO A 814 -5.01 21.21 41.31
CA PRO A 814 -6.41 20.78 41.49
C PRO A 814 -6.98 21.01 42.91
N SER A 815 -6.14 21.35 43.89
CA SER A 815 -6.48 21.39 45.32
C SER A 815 -7.40 22.56 45.75
N GLU A 816 -7.86 23.39 44.82
CA GLU A 816 -8.71 24.56 45.10
C GLU A 816 -10.21 24.31 44.88
N LEU A 817 -10.58 23.18 44.26
CA LEU A 817 -11.99 22.76 44.15
C LEU A 817 -12.49 22.29 45.52
N THR A 818 -13.36 23.07 46.14
CA THR A 818 -13.88 22.82 47.50
C THR A 818 -15.19 22.04 47.55
N ALA A 819 -16.02 22.13 46.51
CA ALA A 819 -17.21 21.29 46.35
C ALA A 819 -17.67 21.22 44.88
N ILE A 820 -18.44 20.17 44.58
CA ILE A 820 -19.36 20.12 43.43
C ILE A 820 -20.77 19.99 44.00
N ARG A 821 -21.74 20.70 43.44
CA ARG A 821 -23.16 20.64 43.83
C ARG A 821 -24.04 20.54 42.60
N MET A 822 -25.26 20.02 42.76
CA MET A 822 -26.31 20.27 41.75
C MET A 822 -26.75 21.73 41.84
N SER A 823 -27.08 22.31 40.68
CA SER A 823 -27.76 23.61 40.61
C SER A 823 -29.20 23.49 41.11
N GLU A 824 -29.80 24.61 41.50
CA GLU A 824 -31.26 24.69 41.73
C GLU A 824 -32.07 24.54 40.42
N LYS A 825 -31.41 24.59 39.26
CA LYS A 825 -32.00 24.27 37.96
C LYS A 825 -31.75 22.81 37.56
N PRO A 826 -32.76 22.10 37.03
CA PRO A 826 -32.59 20.75 36.49
C PRO A 826 -31.56 20.71 35.34
N GLY A 827 -30.59 19.80 35.42
CA GLY A 827 -29.59 19.59 34.35
C GLY A 827 -28.36 20.50 34.38
N GLU A 828 -28.16 21.29 35.43
CA GLU A 828 -26.95 22.07 35.67
C GLU A 828 -26.20 21.60 36.94
N PHE A 829 -24.88 21.71 36.94
CA PHE A 829 -23.99 21.50 38.09
C PHE A 829 -23.25 22.79 38.47
N GLU A 830 -22.70 22.83 39.67
CA GLU A 830 -21.94 23.98 40.18
C GLU A 830 -20.60 23.53 40.74
N LEU A 831 -19.50 24.11 40.23
CA LEU A 831 -18.18 24.00 40.83
C LEU A 831 -17.97 25.16 41.81
N TRP A 832 -17.48 24.83 43.00
CA TRP A 832 -17.25 25.78 44.10
C TRP A 832 -15.78 25.80 44.48
N PHE A 833 -15.13 26.95 44.30
CA PHE A 833 -13.73 27.22 44.63
C PHE A 833 -13.69 28.24 45.78
N GLY A 834 -13.80 27.73 47.02
CA GLY A 834 -14.12 28.55 48.19
C GLY A 834 -15.49 29.18 48.03
N ASN A 835 -15.56 30.52 48.11
CA ASN A 835 -16.80 31.28 47.91
C ASN A 835 -17.11 31.56 46.43
N LEU A 836 -16.23 31.18 45.48
CA LEU A 836 -16.45 31.38 44.06
C LEU A 836 -17.28 30.22 43.47
N LYS A 837 -18.50 30.53 43.05
CA LYS A 837 -19.44 29.63 42.37
C LYS A 837 -19.33 29.78 40.86
N MET A 838 -19.19 28.67 40.13
CA MET A 838 -19.27 28.63 38.67
C MET A 838 -20.32 27.59 38.22
N PRO A 839 -21.44 28.00 37.60
CA PRO A 839 -22.43 27.08 37.05
C PRO A 839 -21.90 26.46 35.74
N ILE A 840 -22.33 25.23 35.47
CA ILE A 840 -22.02 24.47 34.24
C ILE A 840 -23.29 23.73 33.82
N SER A 841 -23.83 24.02 32.64
CA SER A 841 -24.91 23.23 32.08
C SER A 841 -24.39 21.91 31.51
N THR A 842 -25.24 20.89 31.49
CA THR A 842 -24.99 19.64 30.74
C THR A 842 -24.84 19.87 29.22
N SER A 843 -25.25 21.03 28.70
CA SER A 843 -24.92 21.50 27.33
C SER A 843 -23.50 22.02 27.16
N ASP A 844 -22.81 22.36 28.25
CA ASP A 844 -21.56 23.16 28.21
C ASP A 844 -20.30 22.29 28.32
N VAL A 845 -20.46 20.96 28.37
CA VAL A 845 -19.36 19.99 28.27
C VAL A 845 -18.90 19.88 26.82
N LEU A 846 -18.31 20.97 26.32
CA LEU A 846 -17.69 21.04 25.01
C LEU A 846 -16.37 20.25 25.02
N VAL A 847 -16.40 19.05 24.43
CA VAL A 847 -15.19 18.45 23.85
C VAL A 847 -14.86 19.27 22.61
N ASP A 848 -13.90 20.19 22.75
CA ASP A 848 -13.59 21.16 21.71
C ASP A 848 -13.15 20.48 20.40
N THR A 849 -13.77 20.91 19.30
CA THR A 849 -13.43 20.55 17.93
C THR A 849 -13.48 21.82 17.08
N PRO A 850 -12.33 22.36 16.64
CA PRO A 850 -12.29 23.70 16.05
C PRO A 850 -12.85 23.74 14.63
N GLN A 851 -14.07 24.24 14.48
CA GLN A 851 -14.50 24.95 13.25
C GLN A 851 -15.18 26.27 13.64
N GLU A 852 -14.55 27.39 13.27
CA GLU A 852 -15.19 28.71 13.35
C GLU A 852 -16.48 28.74 12.52
N LYS A 853 -17.64 28.92 13.16
CA LYS A 853 -18.81 29.52 12.51
C LYS A 853 -18.88 30.98 12.84
N ARG A 854 -18.38 31.84 11.94
CA ARG A 854 -18.73 33.26 11.92
C ARG A 854 -20.22 33.41 11.66
N VAL A 855 -21.01 33.59 12.74
CA VAL A 855 -22.38 34.08 12.62
C VAL A 855 -22.30 35.57 12.36
N GLY A 856 -22.53 35.97 11.10
CA GLY A 856 -22.61 37.39 10.75
C GLY A 856 -23.91 37.99 11.26
N THR A 857 -23.84 38.79 12.33
CA THR A 857 -24.93 39.67 12.74
C THR A 857 -24.98 40.88 11.82
N SER A 858 -26.16 41.18 11.28
CA SER A 858 -26.39 42.34 10.42
C SER A 858 -26.41 43.63 11.24
N PHE A 859 -25.60 44.61 10.82
CA PHE A 859 -25.77 46.01 11.22
C PHE A 859 -26.03 46.87 10.00
N ASN A 860 -27.18 47.55 10.02
CA ASN A 860 -27.60 48.48 8.99
C ASN A 860 -27.09 49.87 9.37
N GLN A 861 -26.18 50.44 8.59
CA GLN A 861 -25.96 51.89 8.55
C GLN A 861 -25.35 52.29 7.21
N GLY A 862 -26.07 53.12 6.45
CA GLY A 862 -25.50 53.88 5.34
C GLY A 862 -24.94 55.20 5.85
N GLY A 863 -23.88 55.71 5.20
CA GLY A 863 -23.18 56.91 5.63
C GLY A 863 -22.02 57.28 4.70
N GLU A 864 -22.39 57.83 3.54
CA GLU A 864 -21.67 58.74 2.62
C GLU A 864 -20.12 58.84 2.57
N GLN A 865 -19.64 58.94 1.31
CA GLN A 865 -18.31 59.35 0.81
C GLN A 865 -17.14 58.34 0.97
#